data_AF-A0A817SQ29-F1
#
_entry.id   AF-A0A817SQ29-F1
#
_cell.length_a   1.000
_cell.length_b   1.000
_cell.length_c   1.000
_cell.angle_alpha   90.00
_cell.angle_beta   90.00
_cell.angle_gamma   90.00
#
_symmetry.space_group_name_H-M   'P 1'
#
loop_
_entity.id
_entity.type
_entity.pdbx_description
1 polymer ?
#
loop_
_entity_poly.entity_id
_entity_poly.type
_entity_poly.pdbx_seq_one_letter_code
_entity_poly.pdbx_strand_id
1 'polypeptide(L)'
;MVLKVLHPYLDEYKVAFVAVANKSFDAANANRMICVYRSLPSKDDQKILAYGCLGLQTEYEQQTIKNHLDVIIYGLCQGYRKILSSTNIPQIFHDRDFIYMLRELRFELSITTTDNEDTSIGTIKPISLLRALEDNFNGINQNEFKELIKIFFKTIEENSPHFCLPNERQQEKLYRDIPTILQDSLKLDSKSRRLYGRYKLIIDESEDESAINLLLQTGILDSDRNRTTIFRMSDFSDDINNELRNVEILSTIKLCMETGKTILMVNTSRIHGSLYDVFNQNFSIMATGDTRKIFSKVAIGPKTIDVIVHEDFQCIVHVKRMTMIALLLCEINVNSYELNYINRILLTIINEFLIINPQSKQLNDYLQLFLSTIVLKRSWNFLFNLLKSENIQRLNNQWATTLFNLLELKQTKKQNKDLQLCHQIQFTLSLNKVSSIFPELHQPYQELREIIDTCIKNIIEENQWKILFDWIQLKINSYPVQLQLIDIKVMLLLIIYYEYYCNNQLSSINTLLDIIENNLQLLSEELRLFRVFIKPEQYMIGYTRENNNNNNRDKNFLNDLFKLDCKDEFQLSLRHMLVNLMAMILLGGQQSFLWTFMFQPLTLQNTFGFGSTSQITIQANGVHYDCGCILSQNGDLLQFANRANENPLNIPAVYVAYFSTFGALAWHLLLFDRSVENLHGPVLSPTAIADNTPVYRLAGDNIRAKVCYFVSTRLLSTFHFLSIQLNQNDACILLTRCFEQLAFYQ
;
A
#
# COMPACT_ATOMS: atom_id res chain seq x y z
N MET A 1 10.22 -10.44 4.55
CA MET A 1 11.59 -9.88 4.49
C MET A 1 11.94 -8.99 5.69
N VAL A 2 10.96 -8.36 6.36
CA VAL A 2 11.17 -7.36 7.44
C VAL A 2 11.97 -7.88 8.65
N LEU A 3 11.75 -9.11 9.13
CA LEU A 3 12.43 -9.62 10.34
C LEU A 3 13.89 -10.05 10.12
N LYS A 4 14.33 -10.31 8.88
CA LYS A 4 15.73 -10.68 8.60
C LYS A 4 16.70 -9.55 8.93
N VAL A 5 16.23 -8.32 8.84
CA VAL A 5 17.00 -7.12 9.21
C VAL A 5 17.34 -7.09 10.71
N LEU A 6 16.57 -7.79 11.54
CA LEU A 6 16.81 -7.87 12.98
C LEU A 6 17.91 -8.88 13.36
N HIS A 7 18.28 -9.82 12.49
CA HIS A 7 19.24 -10.89 12.84
C HIS A 7 20.57 -10.35 13.39
N PRO A 8 21.24 -9.37 12.74
CA PRO A 8 22.49 -8.85 13.27
C PRO A 8 22.33 -8.21 14.66
N TYR A 9 21.21 -7.52 14.90
CA TYR A 9 20.95 -6.86 16.18
C TYR A 9 20.66 -7.85 17.32
N LEU A 10 19.99 -8.96 17.01
CA LEU A 10 19.74 -10.04 17.98
C LEU A 10 21.03 -10.79 18.31
N ASP A 11 21.90 -11.01 17.31
CA ASP A 11 23.17 -11.73 17.48
C ASP A 11 24.21 -10.87 18.24
N GLU A 12 24.10 -9.54 18.19
CA GLU A 12 24.98 -8.62 18.94
C GLU A 12 24.58 -8.42 20.42
N TYR A 13 23.37 -8.83 20.81
CA TYR A 13 22.82 -8.73 22.19
C TYR A 13 22.94 -7.35 22.87
N LYS A 14 23.02 -6.25 22.10
CA LYS A 14 23.23 -4.89 22.64
C LYS A 14 22.04 -4.32 23.40
N VAL A 15 20.85 -4.84 23.13
CA VAL A 15 19.58 -4.43 23.77
C VAL A 15 18.75 -5.67 24.09
N ALA A 16 18.02 -5.62 25.20
CA ALA A 16 17.01 -6.64 25.50
C ALA A 16 15.88 -6.53 24.46
N PHE A 17 15.54 -7.66 23.84
CA PHE A 17 14.50 -7.73 22.82
C PHE A 17 13.40 -8.69 23.26
N VAL A 18 12.16 -8.20 23.27
CA VAL A 18 10.96 -8.99 23.52
C VAL A 18 10.00 -8.76 22.37
N ALA A 19 9.63 -9.85 21.68
CA ALA A 19 8.61 -9.82 20.64
C ALA A 19 7.37 -10.59 21.09
N VAL A 20 6.21 -9.97 20.92
CA VAL A 20 4.90 -10.60 21.14
C VAL A 20 4.25 -10.78 19.79
N ALA A 21 3.85 -12.01 19.47
CA ALA A 21 3.19 -12.34 18.22
C ALA A 21 2.08 -13.37 18.46
N ASN A 22 0.97 -13.19 17.75
CA ASN A 22 -0.14 -14.16 17.74
C ASN A 22 0.09 -15.31 16.74
N LYS A 23 1.18 -15.24 15.95
CA LYS A 23 1.60 -16.27 15.00
C LYS A 23 3.01 -16.72 15.35
N SER A 24 3.31 -17.98 15.06
CA SER A 24 4.65 -18.53 15.27
C SER A 24 5.68 -17.80 14.40
N PHE A 25 6.87 -17.60 14.97
CA PHE A 25 8.02 -17.16 14.21
C PHE A 25 8.55 -18.30 13.34
N ASP A 26 9.17 -17.96 12.21
CA ASP A 26 9.92 -18.93 11.43
C ASP A 26 11.14 -19.42 12.22
N ALA A 27 11.68 -20.58 11.85
CA ALA A 27 12.81 -21.19 12.56
C ALA A 27 14.03 -20.26 12.60
N ALA A 28 14.27 -19.47 11.55
CA ALA A 28 15.40 -18.56 11.46
C ALA A 28 15.35 -17.45 12.53
N ASN A 29 14.17 -16.90 12.82
CA ASN A 29 13.98 -15.95 13.91
C ASN A 29 13.93 -16.67 15.26
N ALA A 30 13.17 -17.76 15.36
CA ALA A 30 12.95 -18.49 16.61
C ALA A 30 14.25 -19.02 17.23
N ASN A 31 15.22 -19.47 16.43
CA ASN A 31 16.51 -19.99 16.92
C ASN A 31 17.38 -18.95 17.64
N ARG A 32 17.08 -17.65 17.51
CA ARG A 32 17.83 -16.55 18.13
C ARG A 32 17.18 -16.02 19.41
N MET A 33 16.03 -16.55 19.80
CA MET A 33 15.23 -16.05 20.92
C MET A 33 14.65 -17.19 21.75
N ILE A 34 14.40 -16.92 23.03
CA ILE A 34 13.61 -17.85 23.85
C ILE A 34 12.15 -17.71 23.44
N CYS A 35 11.63 -18.73 22.75
CA CYS A 35 10.25 -18.75 22.31
C CYS A 35 9.36 -19.40 23.36
N VAL A 36 8.42 -18.64 23.91
CA VAL A 36 7.36 -19.17 24.80
C VAL A 36 6.07 -19.28 24.00
N TYR A 37 5.64 -20.51 23.74
CA TYR A 37 4.36 -20.80 23.09
C TYR A 37 3.32 -21.16 24.13
N ARG A 38 2.12 -20.57 24.04
CA ARG A 38 0.97 -20.96 24.85
C ARG A 38 -0.05 -21.66 23.96
N SER A 39 -0.47 -22.86 24.39
CA SER A 39 -1.60 -23.55 23.79
C SER A 39 -2.92 -22.88 24.19
N LEU A 40 -4.01 -23.31 23.54
CA LEU A 40 -5.35 -22.97 23.99
C LEU A 40 -5.57 -23.43 25.44
N PRO A 41 -6.36 -22.68 26.25
CA PRO A 41 -6.56 -22.97 27.66
C PRO A 41 -7.28 -24.33 27.87
N SER A 42 -6.74 -25.16 28.76
CA SER A 42 -7.33 -26.43 29.16
C SER A 42 -8.63 -26.24 29.96
N LYS A 43 -9.35 -27.33 30.28
CA LYS A 43 -10.61 -27.27 31.07
C LYS A 43 -10.39 -26.57 32.40
N ASP A 44 -9.27 -26.89 33.01
CA ASP A 44 -8.92 -26.41 34.33
C ASP A 44 -8.41 -24.97 34.26
N ASP A 45 -7.60 -24.63 33.23
CA ASP A 45 -7.15 -23.24 33.02
C ASP A 45 -8.32 -22.27 32.83
N GLN A 46 -9.31 -22.67 32.03
CA GLN A 46 -10.49 -21.86 31.80
C GLN A 46 -11.34 -21.71 33.08
N LYS A 47 -11.42 -22.76 33.90
CA LYS A 47 -12.06 -22.67 35.21
C LYS A 47 -11.32 -21.67 36.10
N ILE A 48 -10.01 -21.79 36.25
CA ILE A 48 -9.19 -20.86 37.04
C ILE A 48 -9.37 -19.41 36.56
N LEU A 49 -9.35 -19.20 35.24
CA LEU A 49 -9.62 -17.90 34.62
C LEU A 49 -11.00 -17.36 35.00
N ALA A 50 -12.03 -18.20 34.97
CA ALA A 50 -13.39 -17.78 35.32
C ALA A 50 -13.51 -17.35 36.79
N TYR A 51 -12.90 -18.10 37.72
CA TYR A 51 -12.88 -17.71 39.13
C TYR A 51 -12.15 -16.38 39.33
N GLY A 52 -10.98 -16.22 38.69
CA GLY A 52 -10.22 -14.97 38.77
C GLY A 52 -10.99 -13.78 38.21
N CYS A 53 -11.71 -13.94 37.09
CA CYS A 53 -12.52 -12.87 36.50
C CYS A 53 -13.73 -12.50 37.36
N LEU A 54 -14.33 -13.49 38.04
CA LEU A 54 -15.43 -13.29 38.99
C LEU A 54 -14.96 -12.79 40.36
N GLY A 55 -13.64 -12.67 40.58
CA GLY A 55 -13.06 -12.22 41.85
C GLY A 55 -13.22 -13.24 42.98
N LEU A 56 -13.35 -14.53 42.64
CA LEU A 56 -13.49 -15.62 43.59
C LEU A 56 -12.11 -16.21 43.93
N GLN A 57 -11.88 -16.54 45.20
CA GLN A 57 -10.65 -17.23 45.65
C GLN A 57 -10.77 -18.74 45.47
N THR A 58 -9.66 -19.38 45.10
CA THR A 58 -9.59 -20.82 44.77
C THR A 58 -9.60 -21.75 45.99
N GLU A 59 -9.59 -21.25 47.24
CA GLU A 59 -9.36 -22.07 48.44
C GLU A 59 -10.56 -22.23 49.42
N TYR A 60 -10.78 -23.50 49.76
CA TYR A 60 -11.40 -24.24 50.88
C TYR A 60 -12.42 -23.73 51.92
N GLU A 61 -12.90 -22.48 51.97
CA GLU A 61 -13.93 -22.15 52.98
C GLU A 61 -15.31 -21.88 52.36
N GLN A 62 -16.35 -22.48 52.95
CA GLN A 62 -17.80 -22.46 52.61
C GLN A 62 -18.30 -23.50 51.58
N GLN A 63 -18.64 -24.71 52.08
CA GLN A 63 -18.93 -25.95 51.34
C GLN A 63 -20.32 -26.06 50.65
N THR A 64 -21.25 -25.13 50.85
CA THR A 64 -22.61 -25.23 50.28
C THR A 64 -22.93 -24.16 49.24
N ILE A 65 -22.44 -22.92 49.40
CA ILE A 65 -22.62 -21.82 48.44
C ILE A 65 -21.68 -21.99 47.22
N LYS A 66 -20.48 -22.57 47.42
CA LYS A 66 -19.57 -22.93 46.33
C LYS A 66 -20.20 -23.89 45.34
N ASN A 67 -20.97 -24.90 45.78
CA ASN A 67 -21.46 -25.94 44.86
C ASN A 67 -22.40 -25.40 43.76
N HIS A 68 -23.31 -24.48 44.07
CA HIS A 68 -24.23 -23.94 43.06
C HIS A 68 -23.54 -22.97 42.10
N LEU A 69 -22.67 -22.09 42.60
CA LEU A 69 -21.90 -21.18 41.75
C LEU A 69 -20.88 -21.93 40.89
N ASP A 70 -20.23 -22.95 41.44
CA ASP A 70 -19.30 -23.82 40.71
C ASP A 70 -19.98 -24.51 39.53
N VAL A 71 -21.22 -24.97 39.74
CA VAL A 71 -22.05 -25.56 38.68
C VAL A 71 -22.36 -24.55 37.58
N ILE A 72 -22.73 -23.31 37.93
CA ILE A 72 -22.96 -22.25 36.95
C ILE A 72 -21.67 -21.93 36.19
N ILE A 73 -20.54 -21.73 36.89
CA ILE A 73 -19.24 -21.43 36.29
C ILE A 73 -18.81 -22.55 35.34
N TYR A 74 -19.00 -23.81 35.73
CA TYR A 74 -18.74 -24.95 34.88
C TYR A 74 -19.63 -24.93 33.62
N GLY A 75 -20.92 -24.63 33.78
CA GLY A 75 -21.86 -24.44 32.68
C GLY A 75 -21.43 -23.31 31.74
N LEU A 76 -20.99 -22.16 32.26
CA LEU A 76 -20.47 -21.03 31.47
C LEU A 76 -19.23 -21.42 30.66
N CYS A 77 -18.25 -22.09 31.28
CA CYS A 77 -17.05 -22.57 30.60
C CYS A 77 -17.39 -23.57 29.49
N GLN A 78 -18.32 -24.50 29.76
CA GLN A 78 -18.80 -25.45 28.76
C GLN A 78 -19.55 -24.76 27.62
N GLY A 79 -20.42 -23.80 27.92
CA GLY A 79 -21.17 -23.03 26.94
C GLY A 79 -20.24 -22.32 25.95
N TYR A 80 -19.24 -21.61 26.47
CA TYR A 80 -18.25 -20.94 25.64
C TYR A 80 -17.48 -21.91 24.74
N ARG A 81 -17.12 -23.10 25.23
CA ARG A 81 -16.47 -24.12 24.40
C ARG A 81 -17.36 -24.70 23.33
N LYS A 82 -18.62 -24.98 23.66
CA LYS A 82 -19.61 -25.45 22.69
C LYS A 82 -19.78 -24.40 21.57
N ILE A 83 -19.75 -23.11 21.91
CA ILE A 83 -19.76 -22.01 20.94
C ILE A 83 -18.53 -22.02 20.05
N LEU A 84 -17.32 -22.09 20.61
CA LEU A 84 -16.07 -22.14 19.82
C LEU A 84 -16.04 -23.34 18.85
N SER A 85 -16.66 -24.46 19.25
CA SER A 85 -16.78 -25.66 18.41
C SER A 85 -17.99 -25.68 17.47
N SER A 86 -18.89 -24.70 17.56
CA SER A 86 -20.15 -24.68 16.81
C SER A 86 -19.92 -24.30 15.36
N THR A 87 -20.60 -24.99 14.44
CA THR A 87 -20.61 -24.66 13.00
C THR A 87 -21.67 -23.61 12.64
N ASN A 88 -22.59 -23.34 13.56
CA ASN A 88 -23.70 -22.40 13.36
C ASN A 88 -23.41 -21.01 13.92
N ILE A 89 -22.39 -20.88 14.78
CA ILE A 89 -21.99 -19.61 15.37
C ILE A 89 -20.68 -19.13 14.72
N PRO A 90 -20.60 -17.86 14.31
CA PRO A 90 -19.35 -17.22 13.91
C PRO A 90 -18.18 -17.45 14.86
N GLN A 91 -17.00 -17.75 14.33
CA GLN A 91 -15.75 -17.74 15.11
C GLN A 91 -15.13 -16.34 15.18
N ILE A 92 -15.95 -15.31 15.44
CA ILE A 92 -15.47 -13.93 15.64
C ILE A 92 -15.20 -13.61 17.11
N PHE A 93 -15.72 -14.45 18.01
CA PHE A 93 -15.56 -14.27 19.45
C PHE A 93 -14.27 -14.92 19.93
N HIS A 94 -13.60 -14.22 20.84
CA HIS A 94 -12.33 -14.61 21.42
C HIS A 94 -12.42 -14.60 22.94
N ASP A 95 -11.33 -15.03 23.60
CA ASP A 95 -11.30 -15.17 25.05
C ASP A 95 -11.58 -13.85 25.78
N ARG A 96 -11.34 -12.71 25.14
CA ARG A 96 -11.71 -11.40 25.69
C ARG A 96 -13.22 -11.23 25.82
N ASP A 97 -14.03 -11.70 24.87
CA ASP A 97 -15.49 -11.63 24.98
C ASP A 97 -15.98 -12.41 26.21
N PHE A 98 -15.43 -13.61 26.41
CA PHE A 98 -15.72 -14.44 27.58
C PHE A 98 -15.24 -13.78 28.90
N ILE A 99 -14.00 -13.24 28.92
CA ILE A 99 -13.44 -12.55 30.10
C ILE A 99 -14.28 -11.34 30.50
N TYR A 100 -14.68 -10.52 29.54
CA TYR A 100 -15.45 -9.30 29.83
C TYR A 100 -16.88 -9.62 30.25
N MET A 101 -17.51 -10.63 29.66
CA MET A 101 -18.79 -11.18 30.13
C MET A 101 -18.70 -11.63 31.60
N LEU A 102 -17.65 -12.37 31.98
CA LEU A 102 -17.44 -12.78 33.36
C LEU A 102 -17.18 -11.61 34.30
N ARG A 103 -16.38 -10.62 33.88
CA ARG A 103 -16.11 -9.40 34.65
C ARG A 103 -17.36 -8.56 34.86
N GLU A 104 -18.28 -8.56 33.92
CA GLU A 104 -19.58 -7.92 34.07
C GLU A 104 -20.44 -8.64 35.10
N LEU A 105 -20.51 -9.97 35.03
CA LEU A 105 -21.24 -10.80 35.99
C LEU A 105 -20.68 -10.70 37.42
N ARG A 106 -19.39 -10.38 37.58
CA ARG A 106 -18.78 -10.12 38.90
C ARG A 106 -19.54 -9.06 39.70
N PHE A 107 -20.10 -8.05 39.05
CA PHE A 107 -20.81 -6.98 39.76
C PHE A 107 -22.12 -7.42 40.41
N GLU A 108 -22.67 -8.54 39.96
CA GLU A 108 -23.86 -9.15 40.54
C GLU A 108 -23.52 -10.02 41.77
N LEU A 109 -22.24 -10.37 41.95
CA LEU A 109 -21.75 -11.20 43.06
C LEU A 109 -21.44 -10.39 44.33
N SER A 110 -22.13 -9.27 44.56
CA SER A 110 -21.87 -8.37 45.70
C SER A 110 -21.77 -9.14 47.02
N ILE A 111 -20.66 -8.96 47.73
CA ILE A 111 -20.43 -9.54 49.06
C ILE A 111 -21.24 -8.71 50.05
N THR A 112 -22.33 -9.27 50.56
CA THR A 112 -23.04 -8.68 51.69
C THR A 112 -22.48 -9.26 52.98
N THR A 113 -21.76 -8.44 53.74
CA THR A 113 -21.45 -8.74 55.15
C THR A 113 -22.69 -8.45 55.97
N THR A 114 -23.34 -9.50 56.49
CA THR A 114 -24.34 -9.33 57.54
C THR A 114 -23.64 -9.09 58.87
N ASP A 115 -24.32 -8.42 59.82
CA ASP A 115 -23.77 -8.07 61.15
C ASP A 115 -23.32 -9.29 61.99
N ASN A 116 -23.56 -10.52 61.51
CA ASN A 116 -23.25 -11.78 62.17
C ASN A 116 -22.01 -12.52 61.61
N GLU A 117 -21.08 -11.82 60.94
CA GLU A 117 -19.85 -12.39 60.33
C GLU A 117 -20.06 -13.45 59.21
N ASP A 118 -21.31 -13.80 58.87
CA ASP A 118 -21.62 -14.65 57.72
C ASP A 118 -21.58 -13.82 56.42
N THR A 119 -20.54 -14.05 55.61
CA THR A 119 -20.44 -13.54 54.23
C THR A 119 -21.30 -14.39 53.30
N SER A 120 -22.39 -13.82 52.78
CA SER A 120 -23.14 -14.45 51.68
C SER A 120 -22.67 -13.91 50.34
N ILE A 121 -22.28 -14.81 49.44
CA ILE A 121 -21.93 -14.47 48.04
C ILE A 121 -23.23 -14.49 47.23
N GLY A 122 -23.53 -13.40 46.53
CA GLY A 122 -24.67 -13.33 45.61
C GLY A 122 -24.58 -14.41 44.51
N THR A 123 -25.72 -14.77 43.92
CA THR A 123 -25.77 -15.72 42.79
C THR A 123 -25.94 -15.00 41.45
N ILE A 124 -25.40 -15.59 40.39
CA ILE A 124 -25.65 -15.11 39.03
C ILE A 124 -27.12 -15.35 38.69
N LYS A 125 -27.83 -14.31 38.23
CA LYS A 125 -29.23 -14.43 37.80
C LYS A 125 -29.31 -14.71 36.30
N PRO A 126 -30.31 -15.47 35.82
CA PRO A 126 -30.56 -15.69 34.39
C PRO A 126 -30.61 -14.41 33.56
N ILE A 127 -31.31 -13.38 34.05
CA ILE A 127 -31.42 -12.09 33.33
C ILE A 127 -30.07 -11.36 33.24
N SER A 128 -29.23 -11.48 34.26
CA SER A 128 -27.89 -10.86 34.27
C SER A 128 -26.97 -11.57 33.28
N LEU A 129 -27.06 -12.90 33.16
CA LEU A 129 -26.35 -13.63 32.10
C LEU A 129 -26.82 -13.21 30.71
N LEU A 130 -28.13 -13.10 30.49
CA LEU A 130 -28.67 -12.65 29.20
C LEU A 130 -28.10 -11.28 28.80
N ARG A 131 -28.10 -10.32 29.73
CA ARG A 131 -27.56 -8.98 29.50
C ARG A 131 -26.05 -8.99 29.22
N ALA A 132 -25.28 -9.76 29.99
CA ALA A 132 -23.85 -9.87 29.77
C ALA A 132 -23.50 -10.54 28.43
N LEU A 133 -24.36 -11.45 27.94
CA LEU A 133 -24.25 -12.02 26.59
C LEU A 133 -24.61 -10.98 25.51
N GLU A 134 -25.67 -10.18 25.70
CA GLU A 134 -26.04 -9.09 24.79
C GLU A 134 -24.95 -8.02 24.66
N ASP A 135 -24.23 -7.73 25.74
CA ASP A 135 -23.19 -6.70 25.77
C ASP A 135 -21.86 -7.20 25.16
N ASN A 136 -21.54 -8.49 25.30
CA ASN A 136 -20.23 -9.04 24.94
C ASN A 136 -20.20 -9.97 23.72
N PHE A 137 -21.34 -10.57 23.35
CA PHE A 137 -21.45 -11.50 22.21
C PHE A 137 -22.37 -10.94 21.10
N ASN A 138 -22.29 -9.63 20.85
CA ASN A 138 -23.03 -8.93 19.79
C ASN A 138 -22.24 -8.89 18.47
N GLY A 139 -22.80 -8.27 17.43
CA GLY A 139 -22.17 -8.12 16.10
C GLY A 139 -22.44 -9.29 15.14
N ILE A 140 -23.43 -10.12 15.45
CA ILE A 140 -23.85 -11.29 14.68
C ILE A 140 -25.35 -11.23 14.37
N ASN A 141 -25.85 -12.09 13.49
CA ASN A 141 -27.26 -12.05 13.13
C ASN A 141 -28.15 -12.50 14.30
N GLN A 142 -29.37 -11.95 14.40
CA GLN A 142 -30.28 -12.24 15.52
C GLN A 142 -30.57 -13.73 15.73
N ASN A 143 -30.65 -14.52 14.65
CA ASN A 143 -30.87 -15.96 14.74
C ASN A 143 -29.65 -16.68 15.31
N GLU A 144 -28.45 -16.31 14.89
CA GLU A 144 -27.19 -16.86 15.41
C GLU A 144 -27.04 -16.51 16.89
N PHE A 145 -27.38 -15.27 17.28
CA PHE A 145 -27.36 -14.83 18.68
C PHE A 145 -28.33 -15.61 19.56
N LYS A 146 -29.56 -15.87 19.08
CA LYS A 146 -30.53 -16.71 19.82
C LYS A 146 -30.02 -18.13 20.01
N GLU A 147 -29.36 -18.72 19.02
CA GLU A 147 -28.73 -20.04 19.16
C GLU A 147 -27.55 -20.01 20.15
N LEU A 148 -26.73 -18.96 20.14
CA LEU A 148 -25.64 -18.76 21.10
C LEU A 148 -26.16 -18.74 22.54
N ILE A 149 -27.24 -18.01 22.80
CA ILE A 149 -27.89 -17.94 24.11
C ILE A 149 -28.40 -19.32 24.53
N LYS A 150 -29.11 -20.03 23.64
CA LYS A 150 -29.58 -21.39 23.93
C LYS A 150 -28.45 -22.32 24.33
N ILE A 151 -27.28 -22.23 23.69
CA ILE A 151 -26.11 -23.05 24.02
C ILE A 151 -25.67 -22.80 25.46
N PHE A 152 -25.48 -21.53 25.86
CA PHE A 152 -25.08 -21.17 27.22
C PHE A 152 -26.09 -21.63 28.27
N PHE A 153 -27.38 -21.31 28.08
CA PHE A 153 -28.42 -21.68 29.04
C PHE A 153 -28.58 -23.19 29.16
N LYS A 154 -28.58 -23.93 28.04
CA LYS A 154 -28.67 -25.39 28.05
C LYS A 154 -27.52 -26.04 28.83
N THR A 155 -26.28 -25.54 28.67
CA THR A 155 -25.13 -26.08 29.42
C THR A 155 -25.21 -25.84 30.93
N ILE A 156 -25.89 -24.78 31.35
CA ILE A 156 -26.08 -24.48 32.77
C ILE A 156 -27.28 -25.29 33.29
N GLU A 157 -28.40 -25.34 32.55
CA GLU A 157 -29.59 -26.13 32.87
C GLU A 157 -29.29 -27.62 33.06
N GLU A 158 -28.38 -28.18 32.25
CA GLU A 158 -27.90 -29.57 32.37
C GLU A 158 -27.40 -29.91 33.79
N ASN A 159 -26.90 -28.92 34.53
CA ASN A 159 -26.35 -29.09 35.87
C ASN A 159 -27.13 -28.32 36.97
N SER A 160 -27.96 -27.35 36.58
CA SER A 160 -28.77 -26.50 37.47
C SER A 160 -30.16 -26.25 36.83
N PRO A 161 -31.14 -27.14 37.04
CA PRO A 161 -32.41 -27.16 36.29
C PRO A 161 -33.31 -25.95 36.54
N HIS A 162 -33.06 -25.16 37.59
CA HIS A 162 -33.81 -23.93 37.88
C HIS A 162 -33.22 -22.68 37.19
N PHE A 163 -32.03 -22.79 36.59
CA PHE A 163 -31.39 -21.70 35.86
C PHE A 163 -31.87 -21.70 34.41
N CYS A 164 -33.12 -21.29 34.20
CA CYS A 164 -33.72 -21.29 32.86
C CYS A 164 -33.61 -19.94 32.16
N LEU A 165 -33.70 -19.95 30.84
CA LEU A 165 -33.88 -18.73 30.05
C LEU A 165 -35.13 -17.96 30.57
N PRO A 166 -35.05 -16.64 30.82
CA PRO A 166 -36.19 -15.87 31.30
C PRO A 166 -37.37 -15.92 30.29
N ASN A 167 -38.60 -16.14 30.78
CA ASN A 167 -39.79 -16.27 29.94
C ASN A 167 -40.41 -14.91 29.57
N GLU A 168 -40.93 -14.79 28.34
CA GLU A 168 -41.60 -13.60 27.75
C GLU A 168 -42.88 -13.11 28.47
N ARG A 169 -43.35 -13.81 29.52
CA ARG A 169 -44.68 -13.57 30.10
C ARG A 169 -44.76 -12.45 31.13
N GLN A 170 -43.66 -11.79 31.51
CA GLN A 170 -43.69 -10.79 32.59
C GLN A 170 -42.97 -9.47 32.35
N GLN A 171 -42.42 -9.17 31.16
CA GLN A 171 -41.92 -7.83 30.84
C GLN A 171 -41.73 -7.69 29.32
N GLU A 172 -41.89 -6.45 28.84
CA GLU A 172 -41.62 -5.99 27.47
C GLU A 172 -40.32 -6.60 26.91
N LYS A 173 -40.35 -7.01 25.63
CA LYS A 173 -39.24 -7.57 24.82
C LYS A 173 -38.08 -8.18 25.64
N LEU A 174 -38.06 -9.52 25.76
CA LEU A 174 -36.98 -10.29 26.41
C LEU A 174 -35.56 -9.87 25.98
N TYR A 175 -35.40 -9.54 24.70
CA TYR A 175 -34.13 -9.09 24.14
C TYR A 175 -34.13 -7.56 24.02
N ARG A 176 -33.05 -6.92 24.47
CA ARG A 176 -32.84 -5.49 24.26
C ARG A 176 -32.52 -5.23 22.79
N ASP A 177 -32.98 -4.10 22.27
CA ASP A 177 -32.56 -3.60 20.97
C ASP A 177 -31.16 -2.96 21.05
N ILE A 178 -30.48 -2.92 19.91
CA ILE A 178 -29.09 -2.44 19.80
C ILE A 178 -28.91 -1.01 20.35
N PRO A 179 -29.81 -0.04 20.06
CA PRO A 179 -29.73 1.30 20.64
C PRO A 179 -29.72 1.30 22.17
N THR A 180 -30.59 0.50 22.80
CA THR A 180 -30.66 0.37 24.26
C THR A 180 -29.39 -0.26 24.82
N ILE A 181 -28.89 -1.35 24.22
CA ILE A 181 -27.62 -1.99 24.61
C ILE A 181 -26.47 -0.97 24.56
N LEU A 182 -26.37 -0.22 23.45
CA LEU A 182 -25.31 0.76 23.28
C LEU A 182 -25.44 1.90 24.30
N GLN A 183 -26.65 2.41 24.52
CA GLN A 183 -26.92 3.47 25.48
C GLN A 183 -26.56 3.04 26.91
N ASP A 184 -26.96 1.84 27.33
CA ASP A 184 -26.61 1.27 28.64
C ASP A 184 -25.09 1.09 28.78
N SER A 185 -24.42 0.63 27.72
CA SER A 185 -22.97 0.42 27.72
C SER A 185 -22.15 1.73 27.76
N LEU A 186 -22.76 2.86 27.37
CA LEU A 186 -22.18 4.20 27.40
C LEU A 186 -22.52 4.94 28.69
N LYS A 187 -23.75 4.78 29.20
CA LYS A 187 -24.21 5.30 30.50
C LYS A 187 -23.70 4.39 31.61
N LEU A 188 -22.41 4.49 31.90
CA LEU A 188 -21.78 3.75 32.99
C LEU A 188 -22.18 4.40 34.33
N ASP A 189 -23.42 4.17 34.77
CA ASP A 189 -24.04 4.79 35.95
C ASP A 189 -23.46 4.32 37.30
N SER A 190 -22.42 3.48 37.30
CA SER A 190 -21.72 3.09 38.53
C SER A 190 -20.21 3.30 38.40
N LYS A 191 -19.61 3.89 39.45
CA LYS A 191 -18.14 4.01 39.61
C LYS A 191 -17.40 2.67 39.43
N SER A 192 -18.10 1.54 39.59
CA SER A 192 -17.55 0.19 39.48
C SER A 192 -17.61 -0.41 38.07
N ARG A 193 -18.68 -0.21 37.29
CA ARG A 193 -18.75 -0.71 35.89
C ARG A 193 -17.86 0.07 34.92
N ARG A 194 -17.50 1.32 35.23
CA ARG A 194 -16.69 2.20 34.37
C ARG A 194 -15.34 1.63 33.96
N LEU A 195 -14.70 0.89 34.86
CA LEU A 195 -13.37 0.32 34.65
C LEU A 195 -13.34 -0.98 33.82
N TYR A 196 -14.50 -1.56 33.52
CA TYR A 196 -14.60 -2.91 32.97
C TYR A 196 -15.40 -2.99 31.67
N GLY A 197 -15.93 -1.89 31.15
CA GLY A 197 -16.57 -1.85 29.83
C GLY A 197 -15.55 -1.69 28.71
N ARG A 198 -15.64 -2.51 27.64
CA ARG A 198 -14.80 -2.36 26.44
C ARG A 198 -15.14 -1.09 25.67
N TYR A 199 -14.22 -0.64 24.84
CA TYR A 199 -14.53 0.34 23.78
C TYR A 199 -15.39 -0.28 22.69
N LYS A 200 -16.12 0.55 21.96
CA LYS A 200 -17.25 0.12 21.13
C LYS A 200 -16.82 0.10 19.68
N LEU A 201 -17.14 -0.97 18.97
CA LEU A 201 -17.01 -1.06 17.51
C LEU A 201 -18.41 -1.02 16.92
N ILE A 202 -18.67 -0.04 16.05
CA ILE A 202 -19.94 0.10 15.34
C ILE A 202 -19.71 -0.36 13.91
N ILE A 203 -20.37 -1.45 13.55
CA ILE A 203 -20.37 -2.01 12.20
C ILE A 203 -21.54 -1.38 11.47
N ASP A 204 -21.25 -0.47 10.56
CA ASP A 204 -22.25 0.23 9.77
C ASP A 204 -22.53 -0.54 8.47
N GLU A 205 -23.79 -0.89 8.25
CA GLU A 205 -24.22 -1.53 7.00
C GLU A 205 -24.30 -0.52 5.85
N SER A 206 -24.46 0.77 6.17
CA SER A 206 -24.56 1.84 5.20
C SER A 206 -23.20 2.36 4.73
N GLU A 207 -23.17 2.96 3.54
CA GLU A 207 -21.96 3.62 3.01
C GLU A 207 -21.86 5.10 3.39
N ASP A 208 -22.96 5.71 3.82
CA ASP A 208 -23.13 7.15 4.02
C ASP A 208 -23.06 7.58 5.50
N GLU A 209 -22.46 6.74 6.35
CA GLU A 209 -22.34 6.99 7.80
C GLU A 209 -23.70 7.16 8.49
N SER A 210 -24.78 6.56 7.97
CA SER A 210 -26.13 6.67 8.53
C SER A 210 -26.18 6.24 9.99
N ALA A 211 -25.40 5.24 10.40
CA ALA A 211 -25.34 4.83 11.80
C ALA A 211 -24.84 5.98 12.70
N ILE A 212 -23.84 6.75 12.26
CA ILE A 212 -23.32 7.90 13.03
C ILE A 212 -24.40 8.96 13.19
N ASN A 213 -25.10 9.28 12.11
CA ASN A 213 -26.17 10.27 12.13
C ASN A 213 -27.30 9.85 13.07
N LEU A 214 -27.70 8.57 13.04
CA LEU A 214 -28.70 8.02 13.96
C LEU A 214 -28.27 8.13 15.43
N LEU A 215 -27.01 7.85 15.75
CA LEU A 215 -26.49 7.94 17.12
C LEU A 215 -26.53 9.36 17.68
N LEU A 216 -26.24 10.35 16.84
CA LEU A 216 -26.31 11.77 17.20
C LEU A 216 -27.77 12.24 17.31
N GLN A 217 -28.64 11.85 16.37
CA GLN A 217 -30.06 12.25 16.37
C GLN A 217 -30.84 11.66 17.53
N THR A 218 -30.55 10.41 17.91
CA THR A 218 -31.20 9.72 19.04
C THR A 218 -30.67 10.18 20.40
N GLY A 219 -29.60 11.00 20.44
CA GLY A 219 -28.96 11.45 21.68
C GLY A 219 -28.22 10.35 22.43
N ILE A 220 -27.94 9.22 21.78
CA ILE A 220 -27.05 8.19 22.33
C ILE A 220 -25.61 8.73 22.41
N LEU A 221 -25.21 9.48 21.38
CA LEU A 221 -24.02 10.32 21.41
C LEU A 221 -24.42 11.78 21.56
N ASP A 222 -23.75 12.47 22.46
CA ASP A 222 -23.94 13.89 22.64
C ASP A 222 -23.43 14.64 21.39
N SER A 223 -24.23 15.56 20.87
CA SER A 223 -23.86 16.40 19.74
C SER A 223 -22.95 17.57 20.14
N ASP A 224 -22.85 17.87 21.44
CA ASP A 224 -21.92 18.87 21.97
C ASP A 224 -20.47 18.39 21.82
N ARG A 225 -19.66 19.19 21.11
CA ARG A 225 -18.23 18.97 20.91
C ARG A 225 -17.42 18.94 22.21
N ASN A 226 -17.96 19.53 23.29
CA ASN A 226 -17.34 19.47 24.61
C ASN A 226 -17.48 18.08 25.26
N ARG A 227 -18.49 17.30 24.88
CA ARG A 227 -18.75 15.96 25.40
C ARG A 227 -18.30 14.86 24.44
N THR A 228 -18.57 15.02 23.15
CA THR A 228 -18.19 14.06 22.10
C THR A 228 -17.36 14.72 21.02
N THR A 229 -16.18 14.19 20.72
CA THR A 229 -15.33 14.66 19.61
C THR A 229 -15.28 13.63 18.50
N ILE A 230 -15.62 14.03 17.27
CA ILE A 230 -15.61 13.14 16.10
C ILE A 230 -14.32 13.36 15.32
N PHE A 231 -13.52 12.31 15.17
CA PHE A 231 -12.31 12.30 14.37
C PHE A 231 -12.58 11.61 13.04
N ARG A 232 -12.46 12.36 11.95
CA ARG A 232 -12.54 11.86 10.57
C ARG A 232 -11.19 11.99 9.90
N MET A 233 -10.65 10.87 9.44
CA MET A 233 -9.46 10.88 8.59
C MET A 233 -9.86 10.88 7.12
N SER A 234 -9.15 11.68 6.34
CA SER A 234 -9.40 11.86 4.91
C SER A 234 -8.88 10.67 4.10
N ASP A 235 -9.66 10.26 3.10
CA ASP A 235 -9.30 9.23 2.13
C ASP A 235 -8.72 9.82 0.83
N PHE A 236 -8.55 11.15 0.75
CA PHE A 236 -7.89 11.82 -0.38
C PHE A 236 -6.38 11.53 -0.37
N SER A 237 -5.83 11.16 -1.53
CA SER A 237 -4.42 10.75 -1.71
C SER A 237 -3.41 11.71 -1.09
N ASP A 238 -3.68 13.01 -1.17
CA ASP A 238 -2.78 14.07 -0.71
C ASP A 238 -2.77 14.18 0.83
N ASP A 239 -3.85 13.76 1.48
CA ASP A 239 -3.98 13.71 2.93
C ASP A 239 -3.48 12.40 3.54
N ILE A 240 -3.39 11.31 2.76
CA ILE A 240 -2.95 9.99 3.25
C ILE A 240 -1.50 10.02 3.71
N ASN A 241 -0.66 10.77 3.00
CA ASN A 241 0.77 10.85 3.26
C ASN A 241 1.14 11.94 4.29
N ASN A 242 0.15 12.67 4.81
CA ASN A 242 0.38 13.73 5.78
C ASN A 242 0.50 13.16 7.21
N GLU A 243 1.70 12.70 7.58
CA GLU A 243 1.98 12.19 8.93
C GLU A 243 1.75 13.24 10.01
N LEU A 244 1.91 14.54 9.72
CA LEU A 244 1.65 15.63 10.67
C LEU A 244 0.18 15.63 11.10
N ARG A 245 -0.75 15.44 10.15
CA ARG A 245 -2.19 15.36 10.47
C ARG A 245 -2.52 14.15 11.35
N ASN A 246 -1.83 13.03 11.17
CA ASN A 246 -1.97 11.87 12.06
C ASN A 246 -1.51 12.20 13.48
N VAL A 247 -0.37 12.91 13.60
CA VAL A 247 0.18 13.37 14.89
C VAL A 247 -0.74 14.40 15.57
N GLU A 248 -1.33 15.32 14.83
CA GLU A 248 -2.30 16.31 15.35
C GLU A 248 -3.56 15.63 15.88
N ILE A 249 -4.12 14.68 15.13
CA ILE A 249 -5.28 13.90 15.55
C ILE A 249 -4.94 13.09 16.82
N LEU A 250 -3.80 12.41 16.86
CA LEU A 250 -3.35 11.67 18.04
C LEU A 250 -3.14 12.57 19.26
N SER A 251 -2.61 13.78 19.06
CA SER A 251 -2.42 14.77 20.13
C SER A 251 -3.77 15.29 20.66
N THR A 252 -4.77 15.42 19.79
CA THR A 252 -6.12 15.82 20.21
C THR A 252 -6.84 14.67 20.91
N ILE A 253 -6.69 13.43 20.43
CA ILE A 253 -7.19 12.23 21.11
C ILE A 253 -6.59 12.12 22.51
N LYS A 254 -5.29 12.37 22.66
CA LYS A 254 -4.62 12.44 23.96
C LYS A 254 -5.32 13.44 24.90
N LEU A 255 -5.62 14.64 24.42
CA LEU A 255 -6.34 15.63 25.23
C LEU A 255 -7.76 15.17 25.60
N CYS A 256 -8.47 14.51 24.68
CA CYS A 256 -9.78 13.91 24.97
C CYS A 256 -9.69 12.81 26.04
N MET A 257 -8.63 11.98 26.01
CA MET A 257 -8.35 10.96 27.03
C MET A 257 -8.12 11.59 28.40
N GLU A 258 -7.32 12.66 28.47
CA GLU A 258 -7.01 13.38 29.72
C GLU A 258 -8.24 14.08 30.31
N THR A 259 -9.16 14.53 29.46
CA THR A 259 -10.36 15.31 29.86
C THR A 259 -11.63 14.48 29.98
N GLY A 260 -11.61 13.18 29.65
CA GLY A 260 -12.77 12.30 29.76
C GLY A 260 -13.84 12.52 28.70
N LYS A 261 -13.47 13.04 27.53
CA LYS A 261 -14.41 13.22 26.41
C LYS A 261 -14.63 11.91 25.68
N THR A 262 -15.85 11.66 25.21
CA THR A 262 -16.12 10.56 24.29
C THR A 262 -15.53 10.87 22.93
N ILE A 263 -14.88 9.90 22.30
CA ILE A 263 -14.37 10.03 20.93
C ILE A 263 -15.10 9.08 20.00
N LEU A 264 -15.45 9.58 18.82
CA LEU A 264 -15.96 8.79 17.69
C LEU A 264 -14.93 8.83 16.57
N MET A 265 -14.40 7.67 16.20
CA MET A 265 -13.32 7.53 15.25
C MET A 265 -13.83 6.93 13.94
N VAL A 266 -13.74 7.70 12.85
CA VAL A 266 -14.22 7.34 11.50
C VAL A 266 -13.04 7.31 10.52
N ASN A 267 -12.90 6.20 9.79
CA ASN A 267 -11.80 5.96 8.83
C ASN A 267 -10.38 6.11 9.43
N THR A 268 -10.23 5.86 10.73
CA THR A 268 -8.98 6.09 11.49
C THR A 268 -8.01 4.91 11.51
N SER A 269 -8.15 3.94 10.61
CA SER A 269 -7.35 2.70 10.63
C SER A 269 -5.83 2.93 10.64
N ARG A 270 -5.37 4.08 10.11
CA ARG A 270 -3.95 4.47 10.05
C ARG A 270 -3.32 4.71 11.43
N ILE A 271 -4.11 5.12 12.42
CA ILE A 271 -3.64 5.45 13.78
C ILE A 271 -4.03 4.41 14.82
N HIS A 272 -4.70 3.32 14.44
CA HIS A 272 -5.07 2.26 15.38
C HIS A 272 -3.85 1.60 16.04
N GLY A 273 -2.75 1.43 15.29
CA GLY A 273 -1.49 0.92 15.83
C GLY A 273 -0.91 1.81 16.94
N SER A 274 -1.09 3.12 16.82
CA SER A 274 -0.66 4.10 17.83
C SER A 274 -1.45 4.02 19.13
N LEU A 275 -2.69 3.52 19.07
CA LEU A 275 -3.63 3.41 20.19
C LEU A 275 -3.76 1.96 20.70
N TYR A 276 -2.83 1.08 20.31
CA TYR A 276 -2.92 -0.36 20.60
C TYR A 276 -3.09 -0.67 22.09
N ASP A 277 -2.28 -0.05 22.95
CA ASP A 277 -2.38 -0.24 24.41
C ASP A 277 -3.69 0.30 24.99
N VAL A 278 -4.20 1.41 24.43
CA VAL A 278 -5.49 2.00 24.80
C VAL A 278 -6.62 1.03 24.45
N PHE A 279 -6.68 0.54 23.20
CA PHE A 279 -7.70 -0.44 22.76
C PHE A 279 -7.63 -1.75 23.54
N ASN A 280 -6.45 -2.15 23.99
CA ASN A 280 -6.28 -3.30 24.86
C ASN A 280 -6.66 -3.06 26.32
N GLN A 281 -6.96 -1.81 26.69
CA GLN A 281 -7.16 -1.39 28.08
C GLN A 281 -5.99 -1.81 28.96
N ASN A 282 -4.77 -1.72 28.40
CA ASN A 282 -3.54 -1.95 29.12
C ASN A 282 -3.22 -0.70 29.93
N PHE A 283 -3.79 -0.65 31.14
CA PHE A 283 -3.71 0.48 32.03
C PHE A 283 -2.80 0.22 33.23
N SER A 284 -1.95 1.19 33.56
CA SER A 284 -1.23 1.25 34.83
C SER A 284 -1.92 2.24 35.76
N ILE A 285 -2.11 1.84 37.02
CA ILE A 285 -2.71 2.70 38.04
C ILE A 285 -1.58 3.19 38.94
N MET A 286 -1.37 4.50 38.99
CA MET A 286 -0.47 5.12 39.96
C MET A 286 -1.29 5.83 41.02
N ALA A 287 -1.06 5.46 42.29
CA ALA A 287 -1.60 6.18 43.42
C ALA A 287 -0.67 7.36 43.72
N THR A 288 -1.13 8.59 43.44
CA THR A 288 -0.44 9.82 43.83
C THR A 288 -1.25 10.52 44.91
N GLY A 289 -0.88 10.31 46.17
CA GLY A 289 -1.64 10.80 47.33
C GLY A 289 -3.05 10.20 47.37
N ASP A 290 -4.07 11.05 47.53
CA ASP A 290 -5.49 10.66 47.59
C ASP A 290 -6.13 10.42 46.20
N THR A 291 -5.39 10.69 45.12
CA THR A 291 -5.93 10.55 43.75
C THR A 291 -5.30 9.36 43.01
N ARG A 292 -6.15 8.48 42.50
CA ARG A 292 -5.75 7.41 41.58
C ARG A 292 -5.73 7.97 40.16
N LYS A 293 -4.60 7.83 39.47
CA LYS A 293 -4.47 8.18 38.06
C LYS A 293 -4.25 6.93 37.24
N ILE A 294 -4.99 6.82 36.15
CA ILE A 294 -4.90 5.72 35.20
C ILE A 294 -4.06 6.20 34.03
N PHE A 295 -3.07 5.41 33.63
CA PHE A 295 -2.19 5.71 32.51
C PHE A 295 -2.27 4.62 31.46
N SER A 296 -2.16 5.02 30.19
CA SER A 296 -1.98 4.11 29.05
C SER A 296 -0.90 4.65 28.13
N LYS A 297 -0.35 3.77 27.28
CA LYS A 297 0.68 4.14 26.32
C LYS A 297 0.06 4.51 24.98
N VAL A 298 0.53 5.61 24.41
CA VAL A 298 0.17 6.05 23.05
C VAL A 298 1.45 6.28 22.26
N ALA A 299 1.53 5.71 21.06
CA ALA A 299 2.67 5.95 20.16
C ALA A 299 2.39 7.13 19.24
N ILE A 300 3.16 8.21 19.39
CA ILE A 300 3.09 9.39 18.54
C ILE A 300 4.40 9.49 17.76
N GLY A 301 4.35 9.15 16.47
CA GLY A 301 5.53 8.99 15.63
C GLY A 301 6.47 7.89 16.20
N PRO A 302 7.77 8.15 16.37
CA PRO A 302 8.73 7.16 16.87
C PRO A 302 8.75 7.03 18.40
N LYS A 303 7.93 7.81 19.13
CA LYS A 303 7.94 7.84 20.60
C LYS A 303 6.66 7.24 21.17
N THR A 304 6.81 6.41 22.19
CA THR A 304 5.70 5.98 23.05
C THR A 304 5.67 6.86 24.29
N ILE A 305 4.52 7.46 24.57
CA ILE A 305 4.31 8.35 25.71
C ILE A 305 3.24 7.77 26.64
N ASP A 306 3.39 8.00 27.94
CA ASP A 306 2.36 7.70 28.92
C ASP A 306 1.32 8.83 28.94
N VAL A 307 0.05 8.46 28.81
CA VAL A 307 -1.10 9.37 28.72
C VAL A 307 -2.07 9.06 29.85
N ILE A 308 -2.52 10.10 30.56
CA ILE A 308 -3.54 9.95 31.59
C ILE A 308 -4.88 9.65 30.89
N VAL A 309 -5.57 8.62 31.36
CA VAL A 309 -6.90 8.24 30.89
C VAL A 309 -7.90 8.56 31.99
N HIS A 310 -8.82 9.47 31.70
CA HIS A 310 -9.92 9.79 32.60
C HIS A 310 -10.93 8.64 32.65
N GLU A 311 -11.54 8.39 33.81
CA GLU A 311 -12.47 7.27 34.02
C GLU A 311 -13.72 7.34 33.12
N ASP A 312 -14.14 8.56 32.76
CA ASP A 312 -15.30 8.79 31.88
C ASP A 312 -14.96 8.73 30.39
N PHE A 313 -13.68 8.59 30.01
CA PHE A 313 -13.28 8.53 28.61
C PHE A 313 -13.89 7.30 27.91
N GLN A 314 -14.62 7.54 26.82
CA GLN A 314 -15.17 6.49 25.96
C GLN A 314 -14.61 6.61 24.54
N CYS A 315 -14.33 5.46 23.92
CA CYS A 315 -13.91 5.39 22.53
C CYS A 315 -14.89 4.52 21.74
N ILE A 316 -15.27 5.03 20.59
CA ILE A 316 -16.16 4.39 19.63
C ILE A 316 -15.46 4.41 18.28
N VAL A 317 -15.27 3.23 17.70
CA VAL A 317 -14.71 3.07 16.36
C VAL A 317 -15.85 2.73 15.41
N HIS A 318 -15.99 3.51 14.35
CA HIS A 318 -16.92 3.24 13.26
C HIS A 318 -16.17 2.55 12.12
N VAL A 319 -16.75 1.46 11.61
CA VAL A 319 -16.23 0.73 10.45
C VAL A 319 -17.40 0.35 9.55
N LYS A 320 -17.25 0.58 8.25
CA LYS A 320 -18.20 0.10 7.24
C LYS A 320 -18.10 -1.42 7.09
N ARG A 321 -19.23 -2.12 7.01
CA ARG A 321 -19.28 -3.59 6.91
C ARG A 321 -18.47 -4.12 5.72
N MET A 322 -18.56 -3.47 4.56
CA MET A 322 -17.78 -3.87 3.38
C MET A 322 -16.27 -3.76 3.60
N THR A 323 -15.81 -2.67 4.22
CA THR A 323 -14.39 -2.48 4.55
C THR A 323 -13.91 -3.53 5.53
N MET A 324 -14.69 -3.85 6.57
CA MET A 324 -14.35 -4.89 7.54
C MET A 324 -14.16 -6.26 6.86
N ILE A 325 -15.06 -6.62 5.95
CA ILE A 325 -15.03 -7.92 5.29
C ILE A 325 -13.89 -7.98 4.27
N ALA A 326 -13.65 -6.92 3.52
CA ALA A 326 -12.48 -6.81 2.66
C ALA A 326 -11.16 -6.95 3.46
N LEU A 327 -11.08 -6.35 4.66
CA LEU A 327 -9.92 -6.50 5.55
C LEU A 327 -9.76 -7.93 6.06
N LEU A 328 -10.84 -8.57 6.52
CA LEU A 328 -10.83 -9.98 6.93
C LEU A 328 -10.37 -10.89 5.78
N LEU A 329 -10.78 -10.62 4.54
CA LEU A 329 -10.31 -11.34 3.37
C LEU A 329 -8.83 -11.11 3.08
N CYS A 330 -8.34 -9.89 3.28
CA CYS A 330 -6.90 -9.60 3.17
C CYS A 330 -6.09 -10.40 4.19
N GLU A 331 -6.69 -10.81 5.31
CA GLU A 331 -6.04 -11.58 6.36
C GLU A 331 -6.10 -13.10 6.16
N ILE A 332 -6.66 -13.63 5.06
CA ILE A 332 -6.79 -15.07 4.71
C ILE A 332 -5.42 -15.78 4.64
N ASN A 333 -4.86 -16.00 5.82
CA ASN A 333 -3.94 -17.04 6.27
C ASN A 333 -4.55 -17.68 7.53
N VAL A 334 -5.87 -17.59 7.66
CA VAL A 334 -6.67 -17.93 8.84
C VAL A 334 -7.03 -19.41 8.78
N ASN A 335 -7.12 -20.05 9.95
CA ASN A 335 -7.47 -21.46 10.13
C ASN A 335 -8.70 -21.87 9.28
N SER A 336 -8.74 -23.14 8.86
CA SER A 336 -9.77 -23.69 7.95
C SER A 336 -11.22 -23.50 8.40
N TYR A 337 -11.47 -23.22 9.68
CA TYR A 337 -12.80 -23.06 10.27
C TYR A 337 -13.35 -21.62 10.16
N GLU A 338 -12.55 -20.59 10.46
CA GLU A 338 -12.92 -19.17 10.28
C GLU A 338 -13.19 -18.85 8.80
N LEU A 339 -12.48 -19.54 7.91
CA LEU A 339 -12.71 -19.49 6.47
C LEU A 339 -14.16 -19.83 6.11
N ASN A 340 -14.80 -20.82 6.75
CA ASN A 340 -16.18 -21.20 6.43
C ASN A 340 -17.20 -20.11 6.80
N TYR A 341 -16.97 -19.40 7.90
CA TYR A 341 -17.82 -18.29 8.30
C TYR A 341 -17.66 -17.09 7.36
N ILE A 342 -16.42 -16.69 7.08
CA ILE A 342 -16.10 -15.63 6.12
C ILE A 342 -16.70 -15.97 4.76
N ASN A 343 -16.62 -17.23 4.33
CA ASN A 343 -17.20 -17.73 3.09
C ASN A 343 -18.73 -17.59 3.06
N ARG A 344 -19.44 -17.92 4.15
CA ARG A 344 -20.90 -17.74 4.24
C ARG A 344 -21.29 -16.27 4.11
N ILE A 345 -20.62 -15.39 4.86
CA ILE A 345 -20.86 -13.94 4.79
C ILE A 345 -20.56 -13.40 3.41
N LEU A 346 -19.40 -13.77 2.85
CA LEU A 346 -18.98 -13.33 1.53
C LEU A 346 -19.98 -13.77 0.47
N LEU A 347 -20.53 -14.98 0.56
CA LEU A 347 -21.55 -15.46 -0.37
C LEU A 347 -22.82 -14.60 -0.31
N THR A 348 -23.33 -14.32 0.90
CA THR A 348 -24.50 -13.44 1.07
C THR A 348 -24.23 -12.06 0.48
N ILE A 349 -23.05 -11.50 0.74
CA ILE A 349 -22.68 -10.17 0.27
C ILE A 349 -22.44 -10.10 -1.24
N ILE A 350 -21.86 -11.15 -1.82
CA ILE A 350 -21.71 -11.25 -3.27
C ILE A 350 -23.09 -11.20 -3.94
N ASN A 351 -24.05 -11.92 -3.38
CA ASN A 351 -25.38 -12.04 -3.95
C ASN A 351 -26.25 -10.79 -3.73
N GLU A 352 -26.05 -10.06 -2.63
CA GLU A 352 -26.86 -8.89 -2.27
C GLU A 352 -26.25 -7.55 -2.68
N PHE A 353 -24.92 -7.39 -2.54
CA PHE A 353 -24.26 -6.07 -2.64
C PHE A 353 -23.18 -6.00 -3.74
N LEU A 354 -22.39 -7.06 -3.95
CA LEU A 354 -21.30 -7.05 -4.94
C LEU A 354 -21.74 -7.52 -6.33
N ILE A 355 -22.98 -7.20 -6.71
CA ILE A 355 -23.55 -7.62 -7.99
C ILE A 355 -22.81 -6.92 -9.14
N ILE A 356 -22.40 -7.71 -10.13
CA ILE A 356 -21.75 -7.23 -11.34
C ILE A 356 -22.80 -7.15 -12.44
N ASN A 357 -23.09 -5.94 -12.92
CA ASN A 357 -23.95 -5.76 -14.07
C ASN A 357 -23.07 -5.64 -15.34
N PRO A 358 -23.03 -6.65 -16.22
CA PRO A 358 -22.12 -6.68 -17.36
C PRO A 358 -22.43 -5.63 -18.44
N GLN A 359 -23.59 -4.96 -18.37
CA GLN A 359 -24.01 -3.93 -19.32
C GLN A 359 -23.65 -2.50 -18.86
N SER A 360 -23.39 -2.27 -17.57
CA SER A 360 -23.00 -0.96 -17.06
C SER A 360 -21.48 -0.79 -17.06
N LYS A 361 -20.99 0.33 -17.57
CA LYS A 361 -19.55 0.68 -17.51
C LYS A 361 -19.07 1.12 -16.11
N GLN A 362 -20.00 1.38 -15.19
CA GLN A 362 -19.71 1.78 -13.82
C GLN A 362 -19.84 0.58 -12.88
N LEU A 363 -18.87 0.43 -11.97
CA LEU A 363 -18.92 -0.53 -10.87
C LEU A 363 -19.88 0.01 -9.81
N ASN A 364 -20.56 -0.89 -9.09
CA ASN A 364 -21.34 -0.51 -7.90
C ASN A 364 -20.39 0.06 -6.83
N ASP A 365 -20.83 1.07 -6.08
CA ASP A 365 -20.06 1.71 -5.00
C ASP A 365 -19.56 0.69 -3.97
N TYR A 366 -20.42 -0.26 -3.58
CA TYR A 366 -20.04 -1.38 -2.70
C TYR A 366 -18.90 -2.23 -3.28
N LEU A 367 -18.93 -2.50 -4.59
CA LEU A 367 -17.90 -3.26 -5.28
C LEU A 367 -16.60 -2.45 -5.39
N GLN A 368 -16.70 -1.16 -5.68
CA GLN A 368 -15.54 -0.27 -5.76
C GLN A 368 -14.85 -0.12 -4.38
N LEU A 369 -15.62 0.06 -3.31
CA LEU A 369 -15.09 0.12 -1.95
C LEU A 369 -14.44 -1.20 -1.52
N PHE A 370 -15.08 -2.32 -1.83
CA PHE A 370 -14.54 -3.66 -1.56
C PHE A 370 -13.20 -3.90 -2.29
N LEU A 371 -13.15 -3.62 -3.59
CA LEU A 371 -11.95 -3.82 -4.42
C LEU A 371 -10.82 -2.87 -4.02
N SER A 372 -11.11 -1.58 -3.84
CA SER A 372 -10.11 -0.58 -3.43
C SER A 372 -9.48 -0.94 -2.08
N THR A 373 -10.28 -1.42 -1.12
CA THR A 373 -9.77 -1.86 0.20
C THR A 373 -8.78 -3.02 0.05
N ILE A 374 -9.09 -4.03 -0.78
CA ILE A 374 -8.20 -5.18 -0.99
C ILE A 374 -6.90 -4.76 -1.67
N VAL A 375 -7.00 -3.93 -2.71
CA VAL A 375 -5.84 -3.45 -3.46
C VAL A 375 -4.93 -2.59 -2.57
N LEU A 376 -5.49 -1.67 -1.79
CA LEU A 376 -4.75 -0.79 -0.88
C LEU A 376 -4.02 -1.57 0.21
N LYS A 377 -4.63 -2.63 0.75
CA LYS A 377 -4.06 -3.39 1.88
C LYS A 377 -3.11 -4.50 1.46
N ARG A 378 -3.27 -5.06 0.26
CA ARG A 378 -2.42 -6.15 -0.26
C ARG A 378 -1.79 -5.78 -1.59
N SER A 379 -2.50 -6.01 -2.70
CA SER A 379 -2.09 -5.68 -4.07
C SER A 379 -3.11 -6.21 -5.08
N TRP A 380 -2.99 -5.77 -6.34
CA TRP A 380 -3.67 -6.37 -7.50
C TRP A 380 -3.36 -7.86 -7.67
N ASN A 381 -2.10 -8.28 -7.49
CA ASN A 381 -1.71 -9.69 -7.61
C ASN A 381 -2.41 -10.57 -6.57
N PHE A 382 -2.53 -10.08 -5.33
CA PHE A 382 -3.29 -10.79 -4.30
C PHE A 382 -4.76 -10.94 -4.71
N LEU A 383 -5.39 -9.89 -5.22
CA LEU A 383 -6.78 -9.92 -5.68
C LEU A 383 -6.99 -10.92 -6.83
N PHE A 384 -6.12 -10.93 -7.85
CA PHE A 384 -6.22 -11.89 -8.94
C PHE A 384 -6.01 -13.34 -8.49
N ASN A 385 -5.04 -13.57 -7.60
CA ASN A 385 -4.82 -14.89 -7.01
C ASN A 385 -5.99 -15.32 -6.13
N LEU A 386 -6.61 -14.40 -5.39
CA LEU A 386 -7.80 -14.64 -4.58
C LEU A 386 -8.99 -15.03 -5.46
N LEU A 387 -9.25 -14.31 -6.56
CA LEU A 387 -10.32 -14.64 -7.51
C LEU A 387 -10.09 -15.99 -8.21
N LYS A 388 -8.84 -16.38 -8.45
CA LYS A 388 -8.45 -17.69 -8.97
C LYS A 388 -8.42 -18.80 -7.92
N SER A 389 -8.49 -18.46 -6.64
CA SER A 389 -8.36 -19.44 -5.55
C SER A 389 -9.53 -20.43 -5.57
N GLU A 390 -9.25 -21.69 -5.22
CA GLU A 390 -10.25 -22.76 -5.22
C GLU A 390 -11.42 -22.44 -4.26
N ASN A 391 -11.16 -21.73 -3.16
CA ASN A 391 -12.19 -21.31 -2.20
C ASN A 391 -13.20 -20.34 -2.82
N ILE A 392 -12.74 -19.27 -3.46
CA ILE A 392 -13.62 -18.26 -4.06
C ILE A 392 -14.34 -18.82 -5.28
N GLN A 393 -13.66 -19.67 -6.06
CA GLN A 393 -14.26 -20.37 -7.20
C GLN A 393 -15.38 -21.34 -6.77
N ARG A 394 -15.21 -22.06 -5.65
CA ARG A 394 -16.27 -22.91 -5.08
C ARG A 394 -17.44 -22.10 -4.52
N LEU A 395 -17.17 -20.92 -3.97
CA LEU A 395 -18.18 -20.04 -3.41
C LEU A 395 -19.12 -19.46 -4.47
N ASN A 396 -18.56 -18.78 -5.47
CA ASN A 396 -19.33 -18.19 -6.56
C ASN A 396 -18.45 -18.07 -7.81
N ASN A 397 -18.36 -19.18 -8.55
CA ASN A 397 -17.57 -19.27 -9.78
C ASN A 397 -17.96 -18.19 -10.80
N GLN A 398 -19.27 -17.98 -11.03
CA GLN A 398 -19.74 -17.02 -12.02
C GLN A 398 -19.31 -15.59 -11.68
N TRP A 399 -19.48 -15.18 -10.42
CA TRP A 399 -19.03 -13.87 -9.97
C TRP A 399 -17.51 -13.73 -10.07
N ALA A 400 -16.77 -14.72 -9.55
CA ALA A 400 -15.31 -14.70 -9.51
C ALA A 400 -14.70 -14.63 -10.91
N THR A 401 -15.19 -15.45 -11.84
CA THR A 401 -14.74 -15.46 -13.24
C THR A 401 -15.17 -14.21 -13.99
N THR A 402 -16.37 -13.69 -13.76
CA THR A 402 -16.82 -12.44 -14.40
C THR A 402 -15.99 -11.26 -13.93
N LEU A 403 -15.79 -11.14 -12.61
CA LEU A 403 -14.94 -10.09 -12.04
C LEU A 403 -13.50 -10.25 -12.48
N PHE A 404 -12.97 -11.47 -12.45
CA PHE A 404 -11.65 -11.78 -12.95
C PHE A 404 -11.54 -11.37 -14.41
N ASN A 405 -12.50 -11.68 -15.29
CA ASN A 405 -12.48 -11.28 -16.70
C ASN A 405 -12.68 -9.78 -16.95
N LEU A 406 -13.32 -9.06 -16.02
CA LEU A 406 -13.49 -7.60 -16.08
C LEU A 406 -12.23 -6.86 -15.62
N LEU A 407 -11.55 -7.40 -14.60
CA LEU A 407 -10.31 -6.87 -14.05
C LEU A 407 -9.08 -7.36 -14.84
N GLU A 408 -9.13 -8.58 -15.37
CA GLU A 408 -8.12 -9.17 -16.24
C GLU A 408 -8.15 -8.37 -17.53
N LEU A 409 -7.04 -7.69 -17.79
CA LEU A 409 -6.73 -7.18 -19.11
C LEU A 409 -6.80 -8.37 -20.08
N LYS A 410 -7.90 -8.50 -20.83
CA LYS A 410 -8.05 -9.52 -21.86
C LYS A 410 -6.98 -9.31 -22.93
N GLN A 411 -5.83 -9.94 -22.73
CA GLN A 411 -4.81 -10.14 -23.75
C GLN A 411 -5.39 -11.05 -24.83
N THR A 412 -6.04 -10.43 -25.81
CA THR A 412 -6.48 -11.16 -27.00
C THR A 412 -5.23 -11.56 -27.79
N LYS A 413 -5.10 -12.84 -28.14
CA LYS A 413 -3.94 -13.46 -28.83
C LYS A 413 -3.53 -12.81 -30.17
N LYS A 414 -4.15 -11.71 -30.60
CA LYS A 414 -3.65 -10.83 -31.69
C LYS A 414 -2.56 -9.85 -31.21
N GLN A 415 -2.33 -9.75 -29.91
CA GLN A 415 -1.45 -8.76 -29.28
C GLN A 415 0.04 -9.15 -29.19
N ASN A 416 0.52 -10.09 -30.00
CA ASN A 416 1.97 -10.16 -30.28
C ASN A 416 2.44 -8.98 -31.15
N LYS A 417 1.53 -8.21 -31.73
CA LYS A 417 1.82 -6.86 -32.25
C LYS A 417 1.68 -5.75 -31.19
N ASP A 418 0.96 -5.99 -30.09
CA ASP A 418 0.71 -4.97 -29.05
C ASP A 418 1.71 -5.06 -27.88
N LEU A 419 2.47 -6.14 -27.75
CA LEU A 419 3.71 -6.14 -26.94
C LEU A 419 4.75 -5.14 -27.48
N GLN A 420 4.63 -4.71 -28.74
CA GLN A 420 5.38 -3.55 -29.23
C GLN A 420 4.85 -2.21 -28.68
N LEU A 421 3.61 -2.12 -28.15
CA LEU A 421 2.92 -0.87 -27.79
C LEU A 421 3.08 -0.44 -26.32
N CYS A 422 3.23 -1.38 -25.37
CA CYS A 422 3.37 -1.05 -23.93
C CYS A 422 4.65 -0.26 -23.61
N HIS A 423 5.63 -0.35 -24.50
CA HIS A 423 6.92 0.34 -24.39
C HIS A 423 6.97 1.65 -25.19
N GLN A 424 5.89 2.03 -25.89
CA GLN A 424 5.89 3.24 -26.72
C GLN A 424 5.18 4.37 -26.00
N ILE A 425 5.79 5.57 -26.01
CA ILE A 425 5.00 6.79 -25.90
C ILE A 425 4.13 6.84 -27.13
N GLN A 426 2.89 6.40 -26.96
CA GLN A 426 1.87 6.59 -27.95
C GLN A 426 1.05 7.78 -27.50
N PHE A 427 1.16 8.87 -28.24
CA PHE A 427 0.14 9.90 -28.19
C PHE A 427 -1.24 9.26 -28.39
N THR A 428 -1.41 8.07 -28.97
CA THR A 428 -2.73 7.51 -29.33
C THR A 428 -3.40 6.54 -28.34
N LEU A 429 -2.82 6.12 -27.21
CA LEU A 429 -3.42 5.07 -26.35
C LEU A 429 -4.34 5.59 -25.23
N SER A 430 -5.28 6.44 -25.60
CA SER A 430 -6.45 6.66 -24.77
C SER A 430 -7.67 6.89 -25.67
N LEU A 431 -8.52 5.86 -25.82
CA LEU A 431 -9.87 6.02 -26.38
C LEU A 431 -10.72 7.01 -25.56
N ASN A 432 -10.29 7.33 -24.33
CA ASN A 432 -10.79 8.44 -23.54
C ASN A 432 -9.93 9.69 -23.78
N LYS A 433 -10.44 10.69 -24.50
CA LYS A 433 -9.80 12.02 -24.59
C LYS A 433 -9.51 12.66 -23.21
N VAL A 434 -10.12 12.15 -22.13
CA VAL A 434 -10.05 12.66 -20.76
C VAL A 434 -8.81 12.19 -19.98
N SER A 435 -8.15 11.10 -20.38
CA SER A 435 -7.03 10.48 -19.61
C SER A 435 -5.66 10.53 -20.29
N SER A 436 -5.54 11.12 -21.48
CA SER A 436 -4.25 11.41 -22.09
C SER A 436 -3.72 12.75 -21.61
N ILE A 437 -2.41 12.85 -21.37
CA ILE A 437 -1.74 14.10 -21.00
C ILE A 437 -1.60 15.02 -22.22
N PHE A 438 -1.55 14.45 -23.44
CA PHE A 438 -1.39 15.20 -24.69
C PHE A 438 -2.52 14.91 -25.70
N PRO A 439 -3.81 15.11 -25.33
CA PRO A 439 -4.96 14.73 -26.16
C PRO A 439 -4.97 15.43 -27.53
N GLU A 440 -4.34 16.60 -27.63
CA GLU A 440 -4.25 17.41 -28.84
C GLU A 440 -3.28 16.84 -29.88
N LEU A 441 -2.31 16.01 -29.47
CA LEU A 441 -1.29 15.42 -30.35
C LEU A 441 -1.72 14.09 -30.98
N HIS A 442 -2.83 13.48 -30.53
CA HIS A 442 -3.29 12.16 -30.99
C HIS A 442 -3.55 12.13 -32.51
N GLN A 443 -4.39 13.06 -32.96
CA GLN A 443 -4.81 13.14 -34.36
C GLN A 443 -3.64 13.57 -35.26
N PRO A 444 -2.87 14.63 -34.92
CA PRO A 444 -1.66 14.99 -35.66
C PRO A 444 -0.61 13.89 -35.78
N TYR A 445 -0.38 13.10 -34.73
CA TYR A 445 0.58 11.99 -34.78
C TYR A 445 0.16 10.92 -35.79
N GLN A 446 -1.14 10.59 -35.83
CA GLN A 446 -1.67 9.62 -36.80
C GLN A 446 -1.62 10.17 -38.23
N GLU A 447 -1.99 11.44 -38.44
CA GLU A 447 -1.88 12.11 -39.74
C GLU A 447 -0.42 12.08 -40.23
N LEU A 448 0.54 12.43 -39.38
CA LEU A 448 1.96 12.45 -39.71
C LEU A 448 2.48 11.06 -40.10
N ARG A 449 2.05 10.01 -39.38
CA ARG A 449 2.40 8.62 -39.70
C ARG A 449 1.89 8.21 -41.08
N GLU A 450 0.62 8.46 -41.38
CA GLU A 450 0.00 8.14 -42.68
C GLU A 450 0.66 8.92 -43.83
N ILE A 451 1.06 10.17 -43.58
CA ILE A 451 1.80 10.99 -44.55
C ILE A 451 3.19 10.41 -44.83
N ILE A 452 3.92 9.97 -43.81
CA ILE A 452 5.26 9.37 -44.01
C ILE A 452 5.12 8.06 -44.79
N ASP A 453 4.15 7.21 -44.45
CA ASP A 453 3.90 5.96 -45.18
C ASP A 453 3.48 6.17 -46.65
N THR A 454 2.74 7.24 -46.95
CA THR A 454 2.37 7.60 -48.32
C THR A 454 3.57 8.16 -49.10
N CYS A 455 4.40 9.00 -48.48
CA CYS A 455 5.64 9.52 -49.07
C CYS A 455 6.63 8.37 -49.40
N ILE A 456 6.71 7.33 -48.57
CA ILE A 456 7.57 6.17 -48.81
C ILE A 456 7.05 5.27 -49.94
N LYS A 457 5.75 5.17 -50.14
CA LYS A 457 5.17 4.38 -51.25
C LYS A 457 5.33 5.06 -52.61
N ASN A 458 5.44 6.39 -52.64
CA ASN A 458 5.56 7.21 -53.84
C ASN A 458 7.04 7.52 -54.20
N ILE A 459 7.88 6.48 -54.32
CA ILE A 459 9.34 6.60 -54.55
C ILE A 459 9.71 7.28 -55.89
N ILE A 460 8.75 7.39 -56.83
CA ILE A 460 9.00 7.73 -58.24
C ILE A 460 8.91 9.26 -58.52
N GLU A 461 8.40 10.08 -57.59
CA GLU A 461 8.23 11.53 -57.80
C GLU A 461 9.43 12.35 -57.30
N GLU A 462 9.90 13.33 -58.09
CA GLU A 462 10.98 14.28 -57.72
C GLU A 462 10.72 15.06 -56.42
N ASN A 463 9.49 15.03 -55.91
CA ASN A 463 9.02 15.75 -54.72
C ASN A 463 8.41 14.80 -53.67
N GLN A 464 9.05 13.65 -53.42
CA GLN A 464 8.61 12.59 -52.50
C GLN A 464 8.01 13.09 -51.17
N TRP A 465 8.57 14.15 -50.60
CA TRP A 465 8.23 14.65 -49.27
C TRP A 465 7.47 15.98 -49.26
N LYS A 466 6.99 16.44 -50.42
CA LYS A 466 6.26 17.72 -50.54
C LYS A 466 4.96 17.72 -49.71
N ILE A 467 4.26 16.58 -49.65
CA ILE A 467 3.04 16.42 -48.83
C ILE A 467 3.35 16.62 -47.34
N LEU A 468 4.47 16.06 -46.87
CA LEU A 468 4.94 16.25 -45.50
C LEU A 468 5.28 17.72 -45.23
N PHE A 469 5.98 18.36 -46.16
CA PHE A 469 6.33 19.78 -46.04
C PHE A 469 5.09 20.68 -45.98
N ASP A 470 4.13 20.49 -46.89
CA ASP A 470 2.90 21.27 -46.94
C ASP A 470 2.08 21.08 -45.66
N TRP A 471 2.01 19.86 -45.12
CA TRP A 471 1.33 19.59 -43.85
C TRP A 471 2.00 20.31 -42.66
N ILE A 472 3.33 20.28 -42.57
CA ILE A 472 4.08 20.98 -41.51
C ILE A 472 3.83 22.49 -41.59
N GLN A 473 3.90 23.08 -42.78
CA GLN A 473 3.65 24.52 -42.97
C GLN A 473 2.21 24.91 -42.65
N LEU A 474 1.22 24.09 -43.02
CA LEU A 474 -0.19 24.34 -42.71
C LEU A 474 -0.46 24.33 -41.21
N LYS A 475 0.15 23.40 -40.45
CA LYS A 475 -0.07 23.29 -39.01
C LYS A 475 0.59 24.42 -38.22
N ILE A 476 1.80 24.84 -38.62
CA ILE A 476 2.53 25.93 -37.97
C ILE A 476 1.90 27.30 -38.26
N ASN A 477 1.44 27.55 -39.50
CA ASN A 477 0.93 28.85 -39.93
C ASN A 477 -0.60 29.02 -39.75
N SER A 478 -1.28 28.04 -39.16
CA SER A 478 -2.72 28.12 -38.85
C SER A 478 -3.01 29.10 -37.71
N TYR A 479 -4.19 29.75 -37.71
CA TYR A 479 -4.62 30.65 -36.63
C TYR A 479 -5.95 30.18 -36.02
N PRO A 480 -6.00 29.80 -34.72
CA PRO A 480 -4.88 29.72 -33.78
C PRO A 480 -3.88 28.61 -34.15
N VAL A 481 -2.61 28.77 -33.75
CA VAL A 481 -1.54 27.79 -34.01
C VAL A 481 -1.95 26.44 -33.44
N GLN A 482 -2.09 25.44 -34.31
CA GLN A 482 -2.56 24.11 -33.93
C GLN A 482 -1.46 23.23 -33.31
N LEU A 483 -0.19 23.46 -33.65
CA LEU A 483 0.95 22.65 -33.18
C LEU A 483 2.20 23.50 -33.03
N GLN A 484 2.99 23.26 -31.98
CA GLN A 484 4.33 23.83 -31.87
C GLN A 484 5.32 23.03 -32.71
N LEU A 485 6.39 23.69 -33.16
CA LEU A 485 7.46 23.03 -33.92
C LEU A 485 8.11 21.89 -33.12
N ILE A 486 8.15 22.01 -31.79
CA ILE A 486 8.72 21.00 -30.90
C ILE A 486 7.87 19.72 -30.87
N ASP A 487 6.55 19.84 -30.91
CA ASP A 487 5.62 18.71 -30.98
C ASP A 487 5.88 17.91 -32.25
N ILE A 488 6.01 18.60 -33.39
CA ILE A 488 6.30 17.98 -34.69
C ILE A 488 7.64 17.23 -34.64
N LYS A 489 8.69 17.84 -34.07
CA LYS A 489 10.01 17.19 -33.93
C LYS A 489 9.93 15.90 -33.10
N VAL A 490 9.26 15.94 -31.95
CA VAL A 490 9.13 14.77 -31.05
C VAL A 490 8.30 13.66 -31.69
N MET A 491 7.18 14.00 -32.32
CA MET A 491 6.34 13.04 -33.05
C MET A 491 7.13 12.33 -34.16
N LEU A 492 7.91 13.09 -34.93
CA LEU A 492 8.70 12.59 -36.06
C LEU A 492 9.85 11.68 -35.58
N LEU A 493 10.48 12.01 -34.45
CA LEU A 493 11.50 11.17 -33.80
C LEU A 493 10.93 9.81 -33.35
N LEU A 494 9.77 9.82 -32.70
CA LEU A 494 9.12 8.59 -32.22
C LEU A 494 8.69 7.69 -33.38
N ILE A 495 8.17 8.28 -34.46
CA ILE A 495 7.82 7.55 -35.69
C ILE A 495 9.07 6.89 -36.31
N ILE A 496 10.17 7.64 -36.46
CA ILE A 496 11.45 7.10 -36.97
C ILE A 496 11.90 5.89 -36.14
N TYR A 497 11.83 6.01 -34.82
CA TYR A 497 12.28 4.96 -33.92
C TYR A 497 11.37 3.71 -33.93
N TYR A 498 10.06 3.87 -33.71
CA TYR A 498 9.16 2.73 -33.55
C TYR A 498 8.80 2.05 -34.88
N GLU A 499 8.61 2.82 -35.95
CA GLU A 499 8.15 2.29 -37.23
C GLU A 499 9.31 1.80 -38.10
N TYR A 500 10.46 2.49 -38.08
CA TYR A 500 11.55 2.23 -39.04
C TYR A 500 12.80 1.63 -38.38
N TYR A 501 13.23 2.16 -37.23
CA TYR A 501 14.41 1.63 -36.54
C TYR A 501 14.13 0.24 -35.94
N CYS A 502 13.06 0.08 -35.17
CA CYS A 502 12.72 -1.20 -34.53
C CYS A 502 12.37 -2.32 -35.53
N ASN A 503 11.90 -1.95 -36.73
CA ASN A 503 11.56 -2.90 -37.80
C ASN A 503 12.70 -3.11 -38.82
N ASN A 504 13.88 -2.53 -38.59
CA ASN A 504 15.03 -2.60 -39.49
C ASN A 504 14.74 -2.10 -40.93
N GLN A 505 13.91 -1.06 -41.06
CA GLN A 505 13.51 -0.46 -42.33
C GLN A 505 14.12 0.93 -42.58
N LEU A 506 15.20 1.30 -41.87
CA LEU A 506 15.82 2.64 -41.98
C LEU A 506 16.23 3.06 -43.40
N SER A 507 16.50 2.09 -44.28
CA SER A 507 16.84 2.36 -45.68
C SER A 507 15.73 3.08 -46.46
N SER A 508 14.46 2.90 -46.07
CA SER A 508 13.31 3.54 -46.73
C SER A 508 13.15 5.03 -46.39
N ILE A 509 13.75 5.50 -45.29
CA ILE A 509 13.65 6.88 -44.79
C ILE A 509 14.95 7.67 -44.88
N ASN A 510 16.00 7.14 -45.53
CA ASN A 510 17.30 7.82 -45.61
C ASN A 510 17.24 9.21 -46.26
N THR A 511 16.32 9.44 -47.20
CA THR A 511 16.11 10.74 -47.88
C THR A 511 15.36 11.75 -47.01
N LEU A 512 14.70 11.30 -45.93
CA LEU A 512 13.98 12.18 -44.99
C LEU A 512 14.94 13.10 -44.23
N LEU A 513 16.18 12.66 -43.98
CA LEU A 513 17.17 13.45 -43.26
C LEU A 513 17.41 14.80 -43.93
N ASP A 514 17.57 14.83 -45.26
CA ASP A 514 17.83 16.06 -46.01
C ASP A 514 16.69 17.09 -45.90
N ILE A 515 15.44 16.63 -45.75
CA ILE A 515 14.28 17.50 -45.53
C ILE A 515 14.21 17.99 -44.09
N ILE A 516 14.57 17.12 -43.13
CA ILE A 516 14.67 17.50 -41.73
C ILE A 516 15.73 18.60 -41.56
N GLU A 517 16.91 18.46 -42.19
CA GLU A 517 18.00 19.45 -42.07
C GLU A 517 17.63 20.80 -42.68
N ASN A 518 16.95 20.80 -43.83
CA ASN A 518 16.67 22.02 -44.59
C ASN A 518 15.42 22.79 -44.11
N ASN A 519 14.44 22.12 -43.47
CA ASN A 519 13.11 22.71 -43.25
C ASN A 519 12.68 22.85 -41.78
N LEU A 520 13.24 22.09 -40.83
CA LEU A 520 12.75 22.05 -39.43
C LEU A 520 13.48 22.99 -38.45
N GLN A 521 14.35 23.89 -38.92
CA GLN A 521 15.12 24.85 -38.10
C GLN A 521 15.62 24.21 -36.77
N LEU A 522 16.41 23.14 -36.89
CA LEU A 522 16.89 22.37 -35.74
C LEU A 522 18.09 23.02 -35.08
N LEU A 523 18.15 22.93 -33.74
CA LEU A 523 19.39 23.20 -33.01
C LEU A 523 20.44 22.15 -33.41
N SER A 524 21.71 22.51 -33.31
CA SER A 524 22.83 21.63 -33.69
C SER A 524 22.83 20.30 -32.93
N GLU A 525 22.34 20.33 -31.70
CA GLU A 525 22.20 19.22 -30.78
C GLU A 525 21.03 18.30 -31.15
N GLU A 526 19.89 18.87 -31.57
CA GLU A 526 18.71 18.13 -32.01
C GLU A 526 18.95 17.44 -33.36
N LEU A 527 19.63 18.12 -34.29
CA LEU A 527 20.01 17.57 -35.58
C LEU A 527 20.84 16.28 -35.43
N ARG A 528 21.69 16.23 -34.41
CA ARG A 528 22.54 15.08 -34.11
C ARG A 528 21.73 13.85 -33.70
N LEU A 529 20.60 14.03 -33.03
CA LEU A 529 19.68 12.93 -32.69
C LEU A 529 19.09 12.26 -33.92
N PHE A 530 18.54 13.05 -34.84
CA PHE A 530 17.94 12.54 -36.07
C PHE A 530 18.98 11.82 -36.93
N ARG A 531 20.20 12.35 -37.02
CA ARG A 531 21.33 11.69 -37.68
C ARG A 531 21.65 10.33 -37.07
N VAL A 532 21.61 10.22 -35.74
CA VAL A 532 21.91 8.99 -35.01
C VAL A 532 20.85 7.90 -35.23
N PHE A 533 19.56 8.22 -35.30
CA PHE A 533 18.55 7.19 -35.58
C PHE A 533 18.46 6.78 -37.05
N ILE A 534 18.65 7.72 -37.99
CA ILE A 534 18.58 7.41 -39.42
C ILE A 534 19.86 6.71 -39.91
N LYS A 535 21.03 7.13 -39.42
CA LYS A 535 22.35 6.55 -39.77
C LYS A 535 23.18 6.25 -38.51
N PRO A 536 22.77 5.29 -37.67
CA PRO A 536 23.45 4.97 -36.42
C PRO A 536 24.91 4.57 -36.62
N GLU A 537 25.23 3.84 -37.71
CA GLU A 537 26.59 3.42 -38.05
C GLU A 537 27.59 4.56 -38.24
N GLN A 538 27.10 5.71 -38.70
CA GLN A 538 27.92 6.87 -39.04
C GLN A 538 28.02 7.86 -37.87
N TYR A 539 26.96 8.03 -37.09
CA TYR A 539 26.84 9.14 -36.13
C TYR A 539 26.74 8.70 -34.67
N MET A 540 26.34 7.46 -34.36
CA MET A 540 26.33 6.96 -32.99
C MET A 540 27.73 6.54 -32.57
N ILE A 541 28.21 7.06 -31.45
CA ILE A 541 29.62 6.89 -31.10
C ILE A 541 29.88 5.47 -30.61
N GLY A 542 30.88 4.83 -31.20
CA GLY A 542 31.26 3.45 -30.90
C GLY A 542 30.38 2.39 -31.58
N TYR A 543 29.49 2.76 -32.50
CA TYR A 543 28.58 1.82 -33.18
C TYR A 543 29.32 0.83 -34.11
N THR A 544 30.29 1.30 -34.90
CA THR A 544 31.02 0.49 -35.91
C THR A 544 32.39 -0.03 -35.46
N ARG A 545 33.12 0.65 -34.56
CA ARG A 545 34.51 0.31 -34.18
C ARG A 545 34.67 -0.65 -32.99
N GLU A 546 33.63 -0.90 -32.19
CA GLU A 546 33.73 -1.73 -30.96
C GLU A 546 32.84 -2.98 -30.96
N ASN A 547 31.93 -3.15 -31.94
CA ASN A 547 31.14 -4.37 -32.08
C ASN A 547 31.85 -5.50 -32.85
N ASN A 548 32.91 -5.18 -33.61
CA ASN A 548 33.64 -6.14 -34.44
C ASN A 548 35.04 -6.50 -33.91
N ASN A 549 35.49 -5.92 -32.79
CA ASN A 549 36.76 -6.30 -32.16
C ASN A 549 36.52 -7.37 -31.08
N ASN A 550 36.97 -8.60 -31.35
CA ASN A 550 36.90 -9.75 -30.43
C ASN A 550 37.73 -9.60 -29.13
N ASN A 551 38.36 -8.45 -28.90
CA ASN A 551 39.07 -8.17 -27.65
C ASN A 551 38.08 -7.61 -26.61
N ASN A 552 37.69 -8.47 -25.67
CA ASN A 552 36.77 -8.19 -24.55
C ASN A 552 37.15 -7.01 -23.62
N ARG A 553 38.23 -6.25 -23.89
CA ARG A 553 38.74 -5.23 -22.98
C ARG A 553 38.13 -3.83 -23.19
N ASP A 554 37.52 -3.53 -24.34
CA ASP A 554 36.96 -2.19 -24.63
C ASP A 554 35.52 -2.28 -25.18
N LYS A 555 34.65 -3.05 -24.54
CA LYS A 555 33.23 -3.15 -24.94
C LYS A 555 32.41 -1.99 -24.36
N ASN A 556 31.72 -1.24 -25.23
CA ASN A 556 30.79 -0.20 -24.83
C ASN A 556 29.37 -0.76 -24.66
N PHE A 557 29.02 -1.10 -23.43
CA PHE A 557 27.77 -1.77 -23.04
C PHE A 557 26.49 -0.97 -23.38
N LEU A 558 26.57 0.36 -23.55
CA LEU A 558 25.43 1.17 -23.98
C LEU A 558 25.08 0.95 -25.47
N ASN A 559 26.07 0.67 -26.31
CA ASN A 559 25.87 0.45 -27.73
C ASN A 559 25.19 -0.90 -28.01
N ASP A 560 25.36 -1.88 -27.12
CA ASP A 560 24.71 -3.19 -27.21
C ASP A 560 23.18 -3.05 -27.19
N LEU A 561 22.64 -2.07 -26.43
CA LEU A 561 21.21 -1.79 -26.38
C LEU A 561 20.64 -1.37 -27.75
N PHE A 562 21.44 -0.68 -28.56
CA PHE A 562 21.07 -0.11 -29.86
C PHE A 562 21.55 -0.97 -31.04
N LYS A 563 21.79 -2.27 -30.82
CA LYS A 563 21.95 -3.22 -31.92
C LYS A 563 20.60 -3.48 -32.62
N LEU A 564 20.59 -3.40 -33.95
CA LEU A 564 19.41 -3.70 -34.78
C LEU A 564 18.94 -5.16 -34.65
N ASP A 565 19.83 -6.06 -34.24
CA ASP A 565 19.58 -7.48 -34.01
C ASP A 565 19.48 -7.86 -32.52
N CYS A 566 19.26 -6.90 -31.61
CA CYS A 566 19.07 -7.16 -30.18
C CYS A 566 17.87 -8.09 -29.94
N LYS A 567 18.12 -9.31 -29.47
CA LYS A 567 17.09 -10.34 -29.18
C LYS A 567 16.70 -10.45 -27.71
N ASP A 568 17.40 -9.75 -26.83
CA ASP A 568 17.15 -9.76 -25.40
C ASP A 568 15.96 -8.83 -25.07
N GLU A 569 14.87 -9.41 -24.58
CA GLU A 569 13.61 -8.70 -24.27
C GLU A 569 13.77 -7.63 -23.18
N PHE A 570 14.68 -7.86 -22.22
CA PHE A 570 14.97 -6.93 -21.14
C PHE A 570 15.78 -5.72 -21.65
N GLN A 571 16.78 -5.98 -22.49
CA GLN A 571 17.56 -4.91 -23.16
C GLN A 571 16.69 -4.08 -24.12
N LEU A 572 15.77 -4.73 -24.85
CA LEU A 572 14.79 -4.05 -25.69
C LEU A 572 13.90 -3.12 -24.88
N SER A 573 13.39 -3.58 -23.73
CA SER A 573 12.56 -2.76 -22.83
C SER A 573 13.33 -1.54 -22.30
N LEU A 574 14.59 -1.73 -21.90
CA LEU A 574 15.46 -0.65 -21.45
C LEU A 574 15.71 0.37 -22.57
N ARG A 575 15.97 -0.09 -23.80
CA ARG A 575 16.13 0.76 -24.99
C ARG A 575 14.89 1.63 -25.21
N HIS A 576 13.70 1.02 -25.18
CA HIS A 576 12.45 1.75 -25.38
C HIS A 576 12.24 2.83 -24.31
N MET A 577 12.52 2.53 -23.04
CA MET A 577 12.40 3.52 -21.96
C MET A 577 13.39 4.67 -22.11
N LEU A 578 14.61 4.42 -22.59
CA LEU A 578 15.57 5.49 -22.89
C LEU A 578 15.09 6.41 -24.02
N VAL A 579 14.52 5.85 -25.09
CA VAL A 579 13.97 6.67 -26.20
C VAL A 579 12.76 7.48 -25.75
N ASN A 580 11.89 6.90 -24.94
CA ASN A 580 10.75 7.60 -24.35
C ASN A 580 11.18 8.77 -23.48
N LEU A 581 12.13 8.55 -22.57
CA LEU A 581 12.70 9.59 -21.74
C LEU A 581 13.27 10.74 -22.59
N MET A 582 14.05 10.42 -23.62
CA MET A 582 14.61 11.41 -24.55
C MET A 582 13.52 12.23 -25.25
N ALA A 583 12.47 11.58 -25.76
CA ALA A 583 11.36 12.25 -26.42
C ALA A 583 10.68 13.27 -25.48
N MET A 584 10.52 12.91 -24.20
CA MET A 584 9.95 13.81 -23.18
C MET A 584 10.92 14.92 -22.76
N ILE A 585 12.23 14.67 -22.71
CA ILE A 585 13.25 15.71 -22.50
C ILE A 585 13.21 16.76 -23.61
N LEU A 586 13.04 16.33 -24.86
CA LEU A 586 12.88 17.25 -25.99
C LEU A 586 11.58 18.04 -25.88
N LEU A 587 10.47 17.41 -25.48
CA LEU A 587 9.19 18.08 -25.33
C LEU A 587 9.21 19.15 -24.22
N GLY A 588 9.89 18.88 -23.09
CA GLY A 588 10.08 19.85 -22.00
C GLY A 588 11.10 20.96 -22.29
N GLY A 589 11.87 20.86 -23.38
CA GLY A 589 12.76 21.92 -23.87
C GLY A 589 13.97 22.26 -22.96
N GLN A 590 14.66 23.36 -23.29
CA GLN A 590 15.91 23.79 -22.64
C GLN A 590 15.78 24.18 -21.16
N GLN A 591 14.55 24.46 -20.70
CA GLN A 591 14.29 24.83 -19.30
C GLN A 591 14.36 23.60 -18.37
N SER A 592 14.31 22.40 -18.94
CA SER A 592 14.45 21.16 -18.20
C SER A 592 15.89 20.91 -17.74
N PHE A 593 16.04 20.60 -16.45
CA PHE A 593 17.30 20.06 -15.91
C PHE A 593 17.78 18.84 -16.70
N LEU A 594 16.88 17.94 -17.11
CA LEU A 594 17.25 16.74 -17.86
C LEU A 594 17.77 17.06 -19.27
N TRP A 595 17.30 18.14 -19.88
CA TRP A 595 17.84 18.65 -21.15
C TRP A 595 19.30 19.08 -20.99
N THR A 596 19.62 19.75 -19.89
CA THR A 596 21.01 20.13 -19.56
C THR A 596 21.90 18.90 -19.38
N PHE A 597 21.44 17.86 -18.68
CA PHE A 597 22.19 16.60 -18.51
C PHE A 597 22.45 15.88 -19.85
N MET A 598 21.51 15.96 -20.79
CA MET A 598 21.61 15.27 -22.07
C MET A 598 22.50 16.00 -23.07
N PHE A 599 22.37 17.33 -23.19
CA PHE A 599 23.02 18.09 -24.26
C PHE A 599 24.20 18.95 -23.79
N GLN A 600 24.14 19.49 -22.57
CA GLN A 600 25.14 20.43 -22.06
C GLN A 600 25.59 20.08 -20.63
N PRO A 601 25.96 18.83 -20.30
CA PRO A 601 26.27 18.46 -18.93
C PRO A 601 27.52 19.14 -18.37
N LEU A 602 28.36 19.78 -19.20
CA LEU A 602 29.54 20.50 -18.74
C LEU A 602 29.24 21.88 -18.14
N THR A 603 28.03 22.42 -18.34
CA THR A 603 27.57 23.63 -17.63
C THR A 603 27.28 23.34 -16.16
N LEU A 604 27.06 22.08 -15.82
CA LEU A 604 26.83 21.53 -14.49
C LEU A 604 28.16 21.30 -13.75
N GLN A 605 28.97 22.37 -13.61
CA GLN A 605 30.25 22.28 -12.89
C GLN A 605 30.01 22.16 -11.38
N ASN A 606 30.65 21.18 -10.74
CA ASN A 606 30.55 20.90 -9.29
C ASN A 606 29.14 20.49 -8.80
N THR A 607 28.17 20.40 -9.71
CA THR A 607 26.91 19.70 -9.47
C THR A 607 27.16 18.24 -9.80
N PHE A 608 27.68 17.55 -8.80
CA PHE A 608 27.79 16.11 -8.77
C PHE A 608 26.39 15.53 -9.01
N GLY A 609 26.10 15.07 -10.23
CA GLY A 609 24.78 14.58 -10.59
C GLY A 609 24.26 13.51 -9.63
N PHE A 610 22.95 13.26 -9.63
CA PHE A 610 22.31 12.26 -8.76
C PHE A 610 23.13 10.97 -8.66
N GLY A 611 23.58 10.61 -7.45
CA GLY A 611 24.36 9.39 -7.22
C GLY A 611 25.89 9.51 -7.36
N SER A 612 26.46 10.70 -7.56
CA SER A 612 27.92 10.90 -7.54
C SER A 612 28.44 11.30 -6.14
N THR A 613 29.66 10.87 -5.81
CA THR A 613 30.24 10.90 -4.44
C THR A 613 31.38 11.92 -4.33
N SER A 614 31.22 13.09 -3.71
CA SER A 614 32.32 14.06 -3.61
C SER A 614 33.18 13.99 -2.33
N GLN A 615 34.49 14.08 -2.60
CA GLN A 615 35.74 14.45 -1.90
C GLN A 615 35.81 14.92 -0.42
N ILE A 616 35.21 14.24 0.56
CA ILE A 616 35.80 14.15 1.92
C ILE A 616 35.85 12.68 2.36
N THR A 617 36.94 12.32 3.06
CA THR A 617 37.31 10.96 3.48
C THR A 617 36.14 10.15 4.03
N ILE A 618 35.99 9.00 3.39
CA ILE A 618 35.15 7.85 3.71
C ILE A 618 35.10 7.58 5.22
N GLN A 619 33.95 7.82 5.83
CA GLN A 619 33.34 6.80 6.67
C GLN A 619 32.20 6.18 5.86
N ALA A 620 31.82 4.94 6.15
CA ALA A 620 30.97 4.05 5.35
C ALA A 620 29.57 4.57 4.91
N ASN A 621 29.25 5.84 5.19
CA ASN A 621 27.97 6.51 5.00
C ASN A 621 28.12 7.78 4.12
N GLY A 622 28.56 7.65 2.87
CA GLY A 622 28.62 8.78 1.94
C GLY A 622 27.23 9.40 1.72
N VAL A 623 27.11 10.72 1.85
CA VAL A 623 25.84 11.46 1.73
C VAL A 623 25.71 12.08 0.32
N HIS A 624 24.58 11.86 -0.36
CA HIS A 624 24.22 12.57 -1.60
C HIS A 624 23.29 13.76 -1.30
N TYR A 625 23.58 14.93 -1.88
CA TYR A 625 22.86 16.17 -1.56
C TYR A 625 21.70 16.53 -2.49
N ASP A 626 21.44 15.81 -3.58
CA ASP A 626 20.41 16.22 -4.54
C ASP A 626 19.03 15.56 -4.32
N CYS A 627 18.92 14.66 -3.34
CA CYS A 627 17.62 14.06 -2.98
C CYS A 627 17.45 13.65 -1.52
N GLY A 628 18.42 13.99 -0.68
CA GLY A 628 18.44 13.51 0.70
C GLY A 628 18.36 11.99 0.81
N CYS A 629 18.99 11.23 -0.10
CA CYS A 629 19.04 9.76 -0.13
C CYS A 629 20.49 9.26 -0.15
N ILE A 630 20.77 8.15 0.51
CA ILE A 630 22.05 7.43 0.54
C ILE A 630 21.82 6.12 -0.21
N LEU A 631 22.57 5.91 -1.29
CA LEU A 631 22.48 4.72 -2.13
C LEU A 631 23.75 3.87 -1.99
N SER A 632 23.62 2.57 -2.17
CA SER A 632 24.75 1.64 -2.25
C SER A 632 25.51 1.83 -3.57
N GLN A 633 26.73 1.29 -3.63
CA GLN A 633 27.51 1.22 -4.87
C GLN A 633 26.78 0.47 -6.01
N ASN A 634 25.76 -0.34 -5.69
CA ASN A 634 24.94 -1.07 -6.66
C ASN A 634 23.61 -0.37 -6.98
N GLY A 635 23.30 0.74 -6.30
CA GLY A 635 22.10 1.56 -6.55
C GLY A 635 20.94 1.25 -5.61
N ASP A 636 21.18 0.45 -4.56
CA ASP A 636 20.16 0.14 -3.56
C ASP A 636 19.98 1.31 -2.59
N LEU A 637 18.74 1.67 -2.27
CA LEU A 637 18.47 2.68 -1.25
C LEU A 637 18.88 2.15 0.14
N LEU A 638 19.90 2.76 0.73
CA LEU A 638 20.39 2.41 2.07
C LEU A 638 19.66 3.20 3.16
N GLN A 639 19.50 4.51 2.98
CA GLN A 639 18.91 5.42 3.98
C GLN A 639 18.55 6.78 3.35
N PHE A 640 17.62 7.55 3.92
CA PHE A 640 17.47 8.98 3.61
C PHE A 640 18.46 9.85 4.45
N ALA A 641 19.21 10.73 3.80
CA ALA A 641 20.30 11.52 4.36
C ALA A 641 19.88 12.55 5.42
N ASN A 642 18.67 13.13 5.32
CA ASN A 642 18.15 14.08 6.30
C ASN A 642 16.83 13.57 6.91
N ARG A 643 16.86 13.18 8.19
CA ARG A 643 15.65 12.90 8.99
C ARG A 643 14.85 14.16 9.36
N ALA A 644 15.34 15.35 8.97
CA ALA A 644 14.80 16.66 9.38
C ALA A 644 14.01 17.39 8.26
N ASN A 645 14.08 16.96 7.00
CA ASN A 645 13.24 17.51 5.94
C ASN A 645 11.94 16.70 5.83
N GLU A 646 10.82 17.40 5.89
CA GLU A 646 9.49 16.87 6.20
C GLU A 646 8.81 16.05 5.09
N ASN A 647 9.45 15.82 3.93
CA ASN A 647 8.87 15.02 2.83
C ASN A 647 9.96 14.35 1.96
N PRO A 648 10.50 13.17 2.32
CA PRO A 648 11.35 12.40 1.41
C PRO A 648 10.52 11.86 0.23
N LEU A 649 11.08 11.85 -0.97
CA LEU A 649 10.46 11.19 -2.12
C LEU A 649 10.20 9.72 -1.80
N ASN A 650 9.04 9.19 -2.22
CA ASN A 650 8.77 7.77 -2.07
C ASN A 650 9.81 6.93 -2.84
N ILE A 651 10.03 5.69 -2.40
CA ILE A 651 11.09 4.82 -2.96
C ILE A 651 10.99 4.71 -4.49
N PRO A 652 9.80 4.46 -5.10
CA PRO A 652 9.67 4.44 -6.55
C PRO A 652 10.06 5.75 -7.23
N ALA A 653 9.69 6.91 -6.68
CA ALA A 653 10.04 8.22 -7.22
C ALA A 653 11.56 8.48 -7.18
N VAL A 654 12.25 8.01 -6.14
CA VAL A 654 13.72 8.04 -6.09
C VAL A 654 14.31 7.28 -7.28
N TYR A 655 13.82 6.06 -7.54
CA TYR A 655 14.30 5.25 -8.66
C TYR A 655 13.90 5.81 -10.03
N VAL A 656 12.72 6.44 -10.17
CA VAL A 656 12.32 7.14 -11.40
C VAL A 656 13.22 8.34 -11.68
N ALA A 657 13.51 9.16 -10.67
CA ALA A 657 14.43 10.30 -10.79
C ALA A 657 15.86 9.83 -11.13
N TYR A 658 16.29 8.73 -10.50
CA TYR A 658 17.59 8.12 -10.76
C TYR A 658 17.70 7.58 -12.19
N PHE A 659 16.68 6.84 -12.65
CA PHE A 659 16.60 6.37 -14.04
C PHE A 659 16.65 7.53 -15.04
N SER A 660 15.88 8.60 -14.77
CA SER A 660 15.80 9.77 -15.65
C SER A 660 17.15 10.47 -15.80
N THR A 661 17.90 10.61 -14.70
CA THR A 661 19.20 11.30 -14.71
C THR A 661 20.27 10.49 -15.43
N PHE A 662 20.41 9.19 -15.08
CA PHE A 662 21.37 8.32 -15.77
C PHE A 662 20.97 8.03 -17.21
N GLY A 663 19.67 8.08 -17.53
CA GLY A 663 19.17 7.95 -18.89
C GLY A 663 19.55 9.14 -19.77
N ALA A 664 19.45 10.36 -19.24
CA ALA A 664 19.92 11.57 -19.92
C ALA A 664 21.46 11.53 -20.16
N LEU A 665 22.24 11.10 -19.15
CA LEU A 665 23.69 10.92 -19.30
C LEU A 665 24.05 9.82 -20.30
N ALA A 666 23.30 8.71 -20.34
CA ALA A 666 23.51 7.66 -21.32
C ALA A 666 23.34 8.19 -22.75
N TRP A 667 22.31 9.00 -23.00
CA TRP A 667 22.17 9.69 -24.27
C TRP A 667 23.33 10.61 -24.57
N HIS A 668 23.81 11.38 -23.59
CA HIS A 668 24.98 12.23 -23.80
C HIS A 668 26.21 11.43 -24.27
N LEU A 669 26.47 10.26 -23.65
CA LEU A 669 27.60 9.38 -24.01
C LEU A 669 27.47 8.72 -25.38
N LEU A 670 26.23 8.46 -25.83
CA LEU A 670 25.93 7.91 -27.16
C LEU A 670 26.07 8.97 -28.26
N LEU A 671 25.81 10.23 -27.93
CA LEU A 671 25.75 11.34 -28.89
C LEU A 671 27.07 12.09 -29.00
N PHE A 672 27.78 12.36 -27.90
CA PHE A 672 28.94 13.26 -27.87
C PHE A 672 30.27 12.54 -27.52
N ASP A 673 31.31 12.83 -28.31
CA ASP A 673 32.56 12.05 -28.29
C ASP A 673 33.61 12.64 -27.34
N ARG A 674 33.78 13.97 -27.38
CA ARG A 674 34.81 14.70 -26.63
C ARG A 674 34.44 15.02 -25.18
N SER A 675 33.26 14.61 -24.72
CA SER A 675 32.74 14.98 -23.41
C SER A 675 33.00 13.95 -22.32
N VAL A 676 33.38 12.71 -22.65
CA VAL A 676 33.52 11.64 -21.66
C VAL A 676 34.68 11.88 -20.68
N GLU A 677 35.80 12.40 -21.17
CA GLU A 677 36.94 12.82 -20.34
C GLU A 677 36.58 14.04 -19.46
N ASN A 678 35.67 14.89 -19.94
CA ASN A 678 35.23 16.10 -19.26
C ASN A 678 34.07 15.86 -18.29
N LEU A 679 33.35 14.74 -18.38
CA LEU A 679 32.36 14.32 -17.38
C LEU A 679 33.04 13.76 -16.13
N HIS A 680 34.20 13.10 -16.30
CA HIS A 680 35.00 12.54 -15.23
C HIS A 680 35.68 13.65 -14.41
N GLY A 681 35.23 13.88 -13.18
CA GLY A 681 35.68 14.96 -12.31
C GLY A 681 34.57 15.97 -11.99
N PRO A 682 34.18 16.85 -12.94
CA PRO A 682 33.29 17.98 -12.66
C PRO A 682 31.80 17.61 -12.59
N VAL A 683 31.38 16.49 -13.21
CA VAL A 683 29.97 16.03 -13.24
C VAL A 683 29.82 14.67 -12.56
N LEU A 684 30.75 13.75 -12.80
CA LEU A 684 30.83 12.43 -12.17
C LEU A 684 32.07 12.32 -11.31
N SER A 685 31.93 11.80 -10.09
CA SER A 685 33.06 11.70 -9.16
C SER A 685 34.14 10.73 -9.66
N PRO A 686 35.43 11.12 -9.58
CA PRO A 686 36.55 10.22 -9.89
C PRO A 686 36.56 8.95 -9.03
N THR A 687 36.10 9.02 -7.77
CA THR A 687 36.07 7.85 -6.86
C THR A 687 34.98 6.86 -7.21
N ALA A 688 33.88 7.30 -7.84
CA ALA A 688 32.80 6.43 -8.30
C ALA A 688 33.18 5.63 -9.55
N ILE A 689 34.10 6.16 -10.37
CA ILE A 689 34.55 5.56 -11.64
C ILE A 689 35.83 4.72 -11.47
N ALA A 690 36.67 5.06 -10.48
CA ALA A 690 37.95 4.40 -10.21
C ALA A 690 37.88 3.18 -9.26
N ASP A 691 36.68 2.64 -8.99
CA ASP A 691 36.52 1.54 -8.03
C ASP A 691 37.21 0.25 -8.53
N ASN A 692 38.09 -0.34 -7.71
CA ASN A 692 38.97 -1.47 -8.07
C ASN A 692 38.34 -2.85 -7.79
N THR A 693 37.03 -2.92 -7.60
CA THR A 693 36.28 -4.16 -7.38
C THR A 693 36.36 -5.08 -8.61
N PRO A 694 36.23 -6.43 -8.44
CA PRO A 694 36.39 -7.40 -9.53
C PRO A 694 35.42 -7.19 -10.70
N VAL A 695 34.31 -6.48 -10.47
CA VAL A 695 33.28 -6.11 -11.45
C VAL A 695 33.80 -5.03 -12.44
N TYR A 696 34.61 -4.06 -11.98
CA TYR A 696 35.17 -2.99 -12.81
C TYR A 696 36.42 -3.39 -13.60
N ARG A 697 37.03 -4.55 -13.28
CA ARG A 697 38.13 -5.13 -14.10
C ARG A 697 37.67 -5.59 -15.48
N LEU A 698 36.36 -5.69 -15.71
CA LEU A 698 35.76 -6.10 -16.99
C LEU A 698 35.69 -4.96 -18.03
N ALA A 699 35.79 -3.69 -17.61
CA ALA A 699 35.59 -2.52 -18.48
C ALA A 699 36.88 -1.99 -19.15
N GLY A 700 38.05 -2.62 -18.94
CA GLY A 700 39.33 -2.20 -19.52
C GLY A 700 39.96 -0.96 -18.86
N ASP A 701 41.04 -0.45 -19.45
CA ASP A 701 41.77 0.74 -18.96
C ASP A 701 41.26 2.06 -19.55
N ASN A 702 40.40 2.01 -20.56
CA ASN A 702 39.84 3.18 -21.23
C ASN A 702 38.81 3.91 -20.34
N ILE A 703 39.04 5.21 -20.08
CA ILE A 703 38.15 6.06 -19.27
C ILE A 703 36.73 6.05 -19.83
N ARG A 704 36.58 6.05 -21.16
CA ARG A 704 35.26 6.01 -21.80
C ARG A 704 34.50 4.73 -21.45
N ALA A 705 35.16 3.59 -21.59
CA ALA A 705 34.56 2.29 -21.31
C ALA A 705 34.12 2.18 -19.84
N LYS A 706 34.93 2.70 -18.90
CA LYS A 706 34.59 2.77 -17.47
C LYS A 706 33.38 3.65 -17.19
N VAL A 707 33.29 4.83 -17.82
CA VAL A 707 32.14 5.74 -17.66
C VAL A 707 30.88 5.14 -18.27
N CYS A 708 30.95 4.58 -19.48
CA CYS A 708 29.82 3.90 -20.11
C CYS A 708 29.32 2.71 -19.27
N TYR A 709 30.24 1.91 -18.74
CA TYR A 709 29.91 0.78 -17.85
C TYR A 709 29.25 1.24 -16.55
N PHE A 710 29.77 2.30 -15.93
CA PHE A 710 29.17 2.89 -14.73
C PHE A 710 27.73 3.32 -14.99
N VAL A 711 27.49 4.10 -16.04
CA VAL A 711 26.16 4.60 -16.40
C VAL A 711 25.21 3.44 -16.78
N SER A 712 25.67 2.47 -17.57
CA SER A 712 24.85 1.31 -17.96
C SER A 712 24.45 0.47 -16.76
N THR A 713 25.36 0.27 -15.81
CA THR A 713 25.10 -0.52 -14.60
C THR A 713 24.05 0.15 -13.70
N ARG A 714 24.09 1.48 -13.57
CA ARG A 714 23.08 2.24 -12.80
C ARG A 714 21.71 2.23 -13.46
N LEU A 715 21.66 2.33 -14.79
CA LEU A 715 20.41 2.18 -15.53
C LEU A 715 19.80 0.78 -15.33
N LEU A 716 20.64 -0.24 -15.48
CA LEU A 716 20.22 -1.63 -15.38
C LEU A 716 19.76 -1.99 -13.95
N SER A 717 20.50 -1.56 -12.92
CA SER A 717 20.13 -1.80 -11.52
C SER A 717 18.80 -1.15 -11.15
N THR A 718 18.58 0.07 -11.64
CA THR A 718 17.36 0.85 -11.38
C THR A 718 16.14 0.24 -12.06
N PHE A 719 16.27 -0.10 -13.34
CA PHE A 719 15.21 -0.74 -14.09
C PHE A 719 14.90 -2.13 -13.54
N HIS A 720 15.93 -2.90 -13.17
CA HIS A 720 15.78 -4.20 -12.54
C HIS A 720 15.04 -4.10 -11.20
N PHE A 721 15.40 -3.13 -10.36
CA PHE A 721 14.71 -2.88 -9.08
C PHE A 721 13.21 -2.59 -9.28
N LEU A 722 12.87 -1.68 -10.19
CA LEU A 722 11.47 -1.38 -10.53
C LEU A 722 10.75 -2.62 -11.08
N SER A 723 11.43 -3.40 -11.92
CA SER A 723 10.87 -4.63 -12.52
C SER A 723 10.61 -5.74 -11.50
N ILE A 724 11.41 -5.86 -10.43
CA ILE A 724 11.17 -6.84 -9.36
C ILE A 724 9.94 -6.48 -8.52
N GLN A 725 9.72 -5.19 -8.28
CA GLN A 725 8.63 -4.73 -7.42
C GLN A 725 7.28 -4.71 -8.13
N LEU A 726 7.28 -4.44 -9.44
CA LEU A 726 6.06 -4.17 -10.20
C LEU A 726 5.84 -5.16 -11.36
N ASN A 727 6.76 -6.09 -11.65
CA ASN A 727 6.92 -6.75 -12.96
C ASN A 727 7.39 -5.78 -14.05
N GLN A 728 8.09 -6.31 -15.07
CA GLN A 728 8.76 -5.52 -16.11
C GLN A 728 7.81 -4.61 -16.91
N ASN A 729 6.60 -5.08 -17.21
CA ASN A 729 5.63 -4.30 -17.97
C ASN A 729 5.07 -3.13 -17.17
N ASP A 730 4.74 -3.33 -15.90
CA ASP A 730 4.21 -2.25 -15.06
C ASP A 730 5.30 -1.24 -14.70
N ALA A 731 6.56 -1.69 -14.58
CA ALA A 731 7.70 -0.78 -14.47
C ALA A 731 7.86 0.11 -15.72
N CYS A 732 7.65 -0.43 -16.92
CA CYS A 732 7.65 0.35 -18.15
C CYS A 732 6.48 1.35 -18.21
N ILE A 733 5.29 0.92 -17.81
CA ILE A 733 4.10 1.79 -17.78
C ILE A 733 4.30 2.92 -16.77
N LEU A 734 4.78 2.62 -15.56
CA LEU A 734 5.07 3.61 -14.54
C LEU A 734 6.08 4.65 -15.03
N LEU A 735 7.21 4.20 -15.57
CA LEU A 735 8.24 5.10 -16.09
C LEU A 735 7.69 5.98 -17.22
N THR A 736 6.96 5.40 -18.17
CA THR A 736 6.36 6.14 -19.28
C THR A 736 5.40 7.22 -18.78
N ARG A 737 4.51 6.89 -17.84
CA ARG A 737 3.59 7.87 -17.24
C ARG A 737 4.32 8.96 -16.46
N CYS A 738 5.39 8.62 -15.75
CA CYS A 738 6.21 9.61 -15.07
C CYS A 738 6.91 10.55 -16.06
N PHE A 739 7.42 10.03 -17.19
CA PHE A 739 8.06 10.88 -18.21
C PHE A 739 7.06 11.84 -18.87
N GLU A 740 5.84 11.35 -19.18
CA GLU A 740 4.77 12.20 -19.73
C GLU A 740 4.41 13.35 -18.76
N GLN A 741 4.29 13.04 -17.47
CA GLN A 741 4.03 14.05 -16.43
C GLN A 741 5.20 15.03 -16.28
N LEU A 742 6.44 14.54 -16.34
CA LEU A 742 7.63 15.40 -16.30
C LEU A 742 7.66 16.41 -17.45
N ALA A 743 7.26 16.02 -18.65
CA ALA A 743 7.20 16.93 -19.80
C ALA A 743 6.02 17.93 -19.72
N PHE A 744 4.93 17.58 -19.02
CA PHE A 744 3.76 18.45 -18.87
C PHE A 744 3.94 19.57 -17.82
N TYR A 745 4.67 19.27 -16.73
CA TYR A 745 4.89 20.23 -15.63
C TYR A 745 6.16 21.10 -15.79
N GLN A 746 6.96 20.88 -16.84
CA GLN A 746 8.12 21.70 -17.22
C GLN A 746 7.70 22.76 -18.21
#